data_AF-A0A3L7QDA3-F1
#
_entry.id   AF-A0A3L7QDA3-F1
#
_cell.length_a   1.000
_cell.length_b   1.000
_cell.length_c   1.000
_cell.angle_alpha   90.00
_cell.angle_beta   90.00
_cell.angle_gamma   90.00
#
_symmetry.space_group_name_H-M   'P 1'
#
loop_
_entity.id
_entity.type
_entity.pdbx_description
1 polymer ?
#
loop_
_entity_poly.entity_id
_entity_poly.type
_entity_poly.pdbx_seq_one_letter_code
_entity_poly.pdbx_strand_id
1 'polypeptide(L)'
;MRLLVSAMCSMVLWMGWARMAPGQEPAAGTNPPVVVPVTPMDGAAPAVAPAAVAGPREVYLPFKFLKGIFESQGASVVIPLEEYRRLKTASEKPPIEAAQVPAVISSSAYVATVEQDIARIRVDLVVNVLGKPWVEVPIRFGDAAVGQLIAGEKILLKGTGDGNYALLFGEAGEQKLTIELTAKIHTSPEGREFAFDVPVVGITTFEIVIPEADQAVEVTPRLIGLPVQAAEKQTRFKANLGSTPRIAARWRPKATSKPEMELLASVNNFTRVGIEDGLVHTDALLVYEVLRGEVSQLRIAVPRDHRILDVSAESRLKGWIAKEEEGRQVVTIDLLGNQTGKFNVELHTERKIPEEAFDIAGMSDTATVGIHALDVVRESGQIGIFHSGDLALSVEQQTGVVRIDVADLHERLRGNGVTSFKYFAPKFTLKTAIKPVQPRVLVDQSSQLVFTDDELRLDTSLNYTIERAGLFQVQIKVPDGLTIDQVNCDGMKEFNADAVSSTLTVSLNEKRMGNLTIAVRGHRDYTAGKDQAELVLPVLEPLGTEREIGSLHVFAKESIEVVTNEAGLSAAQPLPVVAASAIADTRATSSWSFTRRPVTIPVKTVRKPTSIEASVATTVHLQPELAEVKSHLDFVVQYAGVDTFRFLVPAAVSERVQIEAVAVQGNSTEIKQQSPGAAQDGWIPWTIIMQREVLGTQRFLISYDLKPAAAAGDKLSLRKLDVQAVRPLGYEKGEVKTPLSQITGEMVITKDDSLAVSAQATGGDVEPIDVRELSLLPQSGTQAFRYFTQPEDKAITLAISQTKYEIEEVVATVVSQARVEIVTGETAEATYLAQLQLKTSERQRLLAHLPKGIKVLNVFVGDREVNLERAEIAEDQKLSGGLWESFWINVARDAASDQEFVITLHFQWGVNPSLGDSSYGRGQMELPMPVLGARGSVPVQLLTAIVYVPEKFSLVGDPESFVKIDRVDPWNVLLSGDRRATTSEHGRIASAGTSVRLPTEGRVAYGYTNLGGAPKIAVTWWNRVRMAFLFSGAAALVALLLLSTSVENKLSVLLVAAFAAVLYGLKDSQSLAAGLLAVRYGLTFLLGLWIIRAVFARKAMAATLVAAAAVTTTAPAGATSPEAVPVSTEQTATSLKEPEATDDSAASPTENPPPPPPPETSSSDESRS
;
A
#
# COMPACT_ATOMS: atom_id res chain seq x y z
N MET A 1 28.25 -24.51 51.98
CA MET A 1 29.20 -23.98 50.97
C MET A 1 28.53 -23.01 49.99
N ARG A 2 27.63 -23.43 49.07
CA ARG A 2 27.02 -22.53 48.06
C ARG A 2 26.28 -21.28 48.62
N LEU A 3 25.76 -21.32 49.85
CA LEU A 3 25.16 -20.16 50.53
C LEU A 3 26.16 -19.07 50.99
N LEU A 4 27.46 -19.38 51.08
CA LEU A 4 28.47 -18.43 51.56
C LEU A 4 29.07 -17.58 50.44
N VAL A 5 29.02 -18.05 49.18
CA VAL A 5 29.49 -17.32 47.99
C VAL A 5 28.47 -16.26 47.56
N SER A 6 27.17 -16.58 47.58
CA SER A 6 26.09 -15.64 47.22
C SER A 6 26.03 -14.41 48.14
N ALA A 7 26.51 -14.53 49.39
CA ALA A 7 26.55 -13.44 50.35
C ALA A 7 27.58 -12.34 50.02
N MET A 8 28.67 -12.65 49.30
CA MET A 8 29.70 -11.65 48.96
C MET A 8 29.32 -10.78 47.75
N CYS A 9 28.72 -11.35 46.70
CA CYS A 9 28.38 -10.60 45.49
C CYS A 9 27.34 -9.49 45.73
N SER A 10 26.41 -9.71 46.67
CA SER A 10 25.33 -8.75 46.97
C SER A 10 25.79 -7.48 47.71
N MET A 11 27.03 -7.42 48.21
CA MET A 11 27.51 -6.30 49.04
C MET A 11 28.21 -5.17 48.24
N VAL A 12 28.49 -5.38 46.96
CA VAL A 12 29.19 -4.40 46.08
C VAL A 12 28.21 -3.52 45.29
N LEU A 13 26.96 -3.94 45.13
CA LEU A 13 25.93 -3.28 44.30
C LEU A 13 24.96 -2.35 45.07
N TRP A 14 25.35 -1.87 46.26
CA TRP A 14 24.47 -1.09 47.13
C TRP A 14 25.05 0.22 47.69
N MET A 15 25.88 0.92 46.90
CA MET A 15 26.16 2.36 47.07
C MET A 15 26.32 3.05 45.71
N GLY A 16 25.81 4.29 45.58
CA GLY A 16 26.25 5.20 44.51
C GLY A 16 25.23 5.65 43.44
N TRP A 17 23.92 5.63 43.68
CA TRP A 17 22.95 6.29 42.76
C TRP A 17 22.45 7.62 43.32
N ALA A 18 22.90 8.72 42.70
CA ALA A 18 22.39 10.06 42.95
C ALA A 18 22.42 10.92 41.67
N ARG A 19 21.23 11.43 41.29
CA ARG A 19 20.93 12.49 40.31
C ARG A 19 21.09 12.22 38.79
N MET A 20 20.01 12.63 38.12
CA MET A 20 19.93 13.25 36.79
C MET A 20 20.10 12.34 35.56
N ALA A 21 19.53 12.81 34.44
CA ALA A 21 19.16 12.00 33.30
C ALA A 21 19.62 12.62 31.97
N PRO A 22 19.90 11.78 30.96
CA PRO A 22 19.82 12.14 29.54
C PRO A 22 18.39 11.85 29.01
N GLY A 23 17.92 12.39 27.88
CA GLY A 23 18.63 13.13 26.83
C GLY A 23 18.94 12.22 25.65
N GLN A 24 18.03 12.10 24.68
CA GLN A 24 18.10 11.04 23.66
C GLN A 24 17.89 11.59 22.24
N GLU A 25 18.97 11.62 21.47
CA GLU A 25 19.00 11.62 20.00
C GLU A 25 19.63 10.32 19.51
N PRO A 26 19.22 9.83 18.33
CA PRO A 26 20.16 9.14 17.44
C PRO A 26 20.07 9.66 16.00
N ALA A 27 21.19 9.58 15.26
CA ALA A 27 21.28 10.03 13.87
C ALA A 27 21.75 8.90 12.92
N ALA A 28 21.16 8.88 11.71
CA ALA A 28 21.60 8.29 10.42
C ALA A 28 22.23 6.86 10.36
N GLY A 29 21.94 6.02 9.36
CA GLY A 29 20.98 6.14 8.24
C GLY A 29 21.53 5.56 6.91
N THR A 30 20.64 5.21 5.97
CA THR A 30 20.96 4.87 4.56
C THR A 30 19.72 5.07 3.64
N ASN A 31 19.93 5.61 2.45
CA ASN A 31 19.00 5.70 1.30
C ASN A 31 19.11 4.41 0.41
N PRO A 32 18.39 4.20 -0.71
CA PRO A 32 17.43 5.03 -1.50
C PRO A 32 16.04 4.31 -1.72
N PRO A 33 15.12 4.64 -2.67
CA PRO A 33 15.12 5.60 -3.78
C PRO A 33 13.89 6.53 -3.91
N VAL A 34 13.81 7.26 -5.04
CA VAL A 34 12.91 8.40 -5.30
C VAL A 34 11.61 8.01 -6.02
N VAL A 35 10.46 8.40 -5.47
CA VAL A 35 9.21 8.77 -6.20
C VAL A 35 8.54 9.94 -5.44
N VAL A 36 7.82 10.82 -6.14
CA VAL A 36 7.23 12.07 -5.60
C VAL A 36 5.70 12.05 -5.71
N PRO A 37 4.96 12.61 -4.73
CA PRO A 37 3.56 13.03 -4.93
C PRO A 37 3.29 14.52 -4.61
N VAL A 38 2.97 15.27 -5.68
CA VAL A 38 1.97 16.36 -5.83
C VAL A 38 1.67 17.35 -4.68
N THR A 39 1.78 18.65 -5.01
CA THR A 39 1.13 19.80 -4.30
C THR A 39 0.41 20.70 -5.33
N PRO A 40 -0.78 21.25 -5.06
CA PRO A 40 -1.50 22.15 -5.99
C PRO A 40 -1.35 23.67 -5.70
N MET A 41 -1.82 24.48 -6.66
CA MET A 41 -1.99 25.95 -6.69
C MET A 41 -0.77 26.87 -6.99
N ASP A 42 -0.71 27.27 -8.27
CA ASP A 42 -0.60 28.64 -8.82
C ASP A 42 0.52 29.60 -8.37
N GLY A 43 1.38 30.00 -9.34
CA GLY A 43 2.33 31.10 -9.15
C GLY A 43 3.12 31.55 -10.39
N ALA A 44 2.67 32.65 -11.01
CA ALA A 44 3.43 33.62 -11.82
C ALA A 44 4.09 33.23 -13.17
N ALA A 45 3.77 34.03 -14.20
CA ALA A 45 4.65 34.32 -15.35
C ALA A 45 5.25 35.73 -15.20
N PRO A 46 6.47 36.01 -15.70
CA PRO A 46 7.17 37.28 -15.46
C PRO A 46 6.77 38.41 -16.43
N ALA A 47 6.79 39.65 -15.93
CA ALA A 47 6.57 40.88 -16.72
C ALA A 47 7.84 41.75 -16.80
N VAL A 48 7.94 42.57 -17.85
CA VAL A 48 9.12 43.39 -18.19
C VAL A 48 9.22 44.64 -17.28
N ALA A 49 10.42 44.95 -16.81
CA ALA A 49 10.71 46.16 -16.01
C ALA A 49 11.16 47.35 -16.88
N PRO A 50 10.71 48.59 -16.62
CA PRO A 50 11.01 49.77 -17.43
C PRO A 50 12.30 50.53 -17.02
N ALA A 51 12.82 51.34 -17.93
CA ALA A 51 13.89 52.30 -17.66
C ALA A 51 13.36 53.58 -16.96
N ALA A 52 14.24 54.30 -16.27
CA ALA A 52 13.86 55.27 -15.24
C ALA A 52 13.37 56.65 -15.74
N VAL A 53 12.33 57.17 -15.06
CA VAL A 53 11.93 58.58 -15.05
C VAL A 53 12.05 59.09 -13.60
N ALA A 54 12.55 60.32 -13.40
CA ALA A 54 12.87 60.83 -12.07
C ALA A 54 11.61 61.19 -11.25
N GLY A 55 11.36 60.47 -10.16
CA GLY A 55 10.29 60.77 -9.20
C GLY A 55 10.65 61.84 -8.18
N PRO A 56 9.65 62.52 -7.57
CA PRO A 56 9.88 63.56 -6.56
C PRO A 56 10.35 62.98 -5.21
N ARG A 57 11.01 63.82 -4.41
CA ARG A 57 11.41 63.48 -3.03
C ARG A 57 10.28 63.81 -2.04
N GLU A 58 9.86 62.80 -1.28
CA GLU A 58 8.88 63.00 -0.20
C GLU A 58 9.50 63.72 1.02
N VAL A 59 8.67 64.49 1.73
CA VAL A 59 9.01 65.13 3.01
C VAL A 59 7.89 64.84 4.00
N TYR A 60 8.25 64.32 5.17
CA TYR A 60 7.32 63.78 6.16
C TYR A 60 6.65 64.88 7.00
N LEU A 61 5.31 64.86 7.14
CA LEU A 61 4.56 65.68 8.10
C LEU A 61 3.68 64.81 9.02
N PRO A 62 3.64 65.03 10.35
CA PRO A 62 2.85 64.21 11.27
C PRO A 62 1.33 64.43 11.17
N PHE A 63 0.57 63.37 10.88
CA PHE A 63 -0.89 63.37 10.90
C PHE A 63 -1.46 63.34 12.33
N LYS A 64 -1.93 64.48 12.86
CA LYS A 64 -2.88 64.48 14.02
C LYS A 64 -4.05 65.47 13.98
N PHE A 65 -4.08 66.48 13.11
CA PHE A 65 -5.15 67.51 13.12
C PHE A 65 -5.82 67.84 11.77
N LEU A 66 -5.55 67.09 10.70
CA LEU A 66 -6.05 67.41 9.35
C LEU A 66 -7.58 67.37 9.21
N LYS A 67 -8.29 66.54 9.99
CA LYS A 67 -9.75 66.37 9.85
C LYS A 67 -10.56 67.61 10.27
N GLY A 68 -10.02 68.47 11.13
CA GLY A 68 -10.72 69.68 11.62
C GLY A 68 -10.56 70.92 10.74
N ILE A 69 -9.73 70.89 9.69
CA ILE A 69 -9.39 72.08 8.89
C ILE A 69 -10.25 72.15 7.62
N PHE A 70 -10.43 71.03 6.91
CA PHE A 70 -11.13 70.99 5.63
C PHE A 70 -12.66 71.20 5.70
N GLU A 71 -13.30 70.94 6.84
CA GLU A 71 -14.77 71.03 6.98
C GLU A 71 -15.28 72.47 7.25
N SER A 72 -14.39 73.47 7.40
CA SER A 72 -14.76 74.81 7.88
C SER A 72 -14.79 75.94 6.83
N GLN A 73 -14.24 75.73 5.63
CA GLN A 73 -14.21 76.75 4.57
C GLN A 73 -14.51 76.14 3.19
N GLY A 74 -15.73 76.38 2.69
CA GLY A 74 -16.33 75.72 1.52
C GLY A 74 -15.74 76.05 0.13
N ALA A 75 -14.50 76.53 0.05
CA ALA A 75 -13.74 76.64 -1.19
C ALA A 75 -12.24 76.69 -0.86
N SER A 76 -11.51 75.59 -1.09
CA SER A 76 -10.06 75.55 -0.97
C SER A 76 -9.42 74.80 -2.12
N VAL A 77 -8.58 75.49 -2.89
CA VAL A 77 -7.79 74.92 -3.99
C VAL A 77 -6.34 74.84 -3.53
N VAL A 78 -5.77 73.64 -3.55
CA VAL A 78 -4.37 73.42 -3.18
C VAL A 78 -3.49 73.74 -4.39
N ILE A 79 -2.69 74.78 -4.28
CA ILE A 79 -1.80 75.28 -5.35
C ILE A 79 -0.34 75.00 -4.96
N PRO A 80 0.50 74.43 -5.84
CA PRO A 80 1.93 74.20 -5.56
C PRO A 80 2.67 75.50 -5.19
N LEU A 81 3.69 75.40 -4.32
CA LEU A 81 4.42 76.56 -3.80
C LEU A 81 5.06 77.42 -4.91
N GLU A 82 5.49 76.80 -6.01
CA GLU A 82 6.05 77.51 -7.16
C GLU A 82 4.99 78.30 -7.94
N GLU A 83 3.82 77.70 -8.19
CA GLU A 83 2.69 78.35 -8.85
C GLU A 83 2.14 79.48 -7.97
N TYR A 84 2.07 79.30 -6.65
CA TYR A 84 1.74 80.37 -5.70
C TYR A 84 2.76 81.53 -5.73
N ARG A 85 4.08 81.21 -5.77
CA ARG A 85 5.14 82.23 -5.91
C ARG A 85 5.05 82.97 -7.25
N ARG A 86 4.69 82.27 -8.33
CA ARG A 86 4.51 82.83 -9.68
C ARG A 86 3.29 83.76 -9.74
N LEU A 87 2.15 83.35 -9.18
CA LEU A 87 0.96 84.19 -9.07
C LEU A 87 1.23 85.43 -8.19
N LYS A 88 1.95 85.26 -7.06
CA LYS A 88 2.34 86.38 -6.19
C LYS A 88 3.25 87.39 -6.91
N THR A 89 4.32 86.92 -7.57
CA THR A 89 5.22 87.81 -8.34
C THR A 89 4.59 88.42 -9.60
N ALA A 90 3.48 87.85 -10.10
CA ALA A 90 2.64 88.51 -11.09
C ALA A 90 1.77 89.63 -10.47
N SER A 91 1.22 89.41 -9.26
CA SER A 91 0.39 90.39 -8.55
C SER A 91 1.15 91.59 -7.95
N GLU A 92 2.46 91.46 -7.74
CA GLU A 92 3.32 92.51 -7.16
C GLU A 92 3.84 93.52 -8.21
N LYS A 93 3.39 93.41 -9.47
CA LYS A 93 3.68 94.41 -10.52
C LYS A 93 2.52 95.42 -10.64
N PRO A 94 2.79 96.74 -10.67
CA PRO A 94 1.75 97.74 -10.91
C PRO A 94 1.15 97.59 -12.32
N PRO A 95 -0.13 97.91 -12.53
CA PRO A 95 -0.76 97.84 -13.84
C PRO A 95 -0.13 98.85 -14.80
N ILE A 96 0.17 98.39 -16.03
CA ILE A 96 0.67 99.26 -17.10
C ILE A 96 -0.51 100.10 -17.61
N GLU A 97 -0.35 101.42 -17.62
CA GLU A 97 -1.35 102.34 -18.17
C GLU A 97 -1.59 102.05 -19.66
N ALA A 98 -2.86 102.07 -20.08
CA ALA A 98 -3.22 101.82 -21.47
C ALA A 98 -2.74 102.98 -22.37
N ALA A 99 -1.61 102.77 -23.06
CA ALA A 99 -1.02 103.76 -23.93
C ALA A 99 -2.00 104.22 -25.02
N GLN A 100 -2.20 105.54 -25.13
CA GLN A 100 -3.04 106.13 -26.16
C GLN A 100 -2.44 105.87 -27.55
N VAL A 101 -3.17 105.16 -28.41
CA VAL A 101 -2.69 104.78 -29.74
C VAL A 101 -2.84 105.96 -30.72
N PRO A 102 -1.74 106.56 -31.22
CA PRO A 102 -1.82 107.83 -31.95
C PRO A 102 -2.18 107.66 -33.44
N ALA A 103 -2.03 106.46 -34.00
CA ALA A 103 -2.51 106.10 -35.34
C ALA A 103 -2.63 104.58 -35.46
N VAL A 104 -3.52 104.11 -36.35
CA VAL A 104 -3.79 102.69 -36.59
C VAL A 104 -3.83 102.43 -38.10
N ILE A 105 -3.08 101.42 -38.57
CA ILE A 105 -3.20 100.93 -39.94
C ILE A 105 -4.46 100.04 -40.00
N SER A 106 -5.49 100.49 -40.73
CA SER A 106 -6.82 99.85 -40.73
C SER A 106 -6.91 98.69 -41.71
N SER A 107 -6.21 98.77 -42.85
CA SER A 107 -6.13 97.68 -43.82
C SER A 107 -4.83 97.73 -44.64
N SER A 108 -4.50 96.57 -45.22
CA SER A 108 -3.38 96.39 -46.14
C SER A 108 -3.76 95.46 -47.31
N ALA A 109 -3.30 95.81 -48.51
CA ALA A 109 -3.42 94.99 -49.71
C ALA A 109 -2.05 94.81 -50.37
N TYR A 110 -1.68 93.56 -50.64
CA TYR A 110 -0.40 93.17 -51.21
C TYR A 110 -0.63 92.50 -52.57
N VAL A 111 0.00 93.02 -53.63
CA VAL A 111 -0.03 92.43 -54.97
C VAL A 111 1.39 92.10 -55.39
N ALA A 112 1.71 90.80 -55.46
CA ALA A 112 3.01 90.28 -55.82
C ALA A 112 3.06 89.78 -57.28
N THR A 113 3.93 90.37 -58.09
CA THR A 113 4.23 89.92 -59.45
C THR A 113 5.59 89.24 -59.46
N VAL A 114 5.64 87.99 -59.93
CA VAL A 114 6.89 87.23 -60.06
C VAL A 114 7.59 87.62 -61.37
N GLU A 115 8.81 88.16 -61.27
CA GLU A 115 9.68 88.53 -62.39
C GLU A 115 11.03 87.82 -62.25
N GLN A 116 11.22 86.75 -63.02
CA GLN A 116 12.41 85.88 -62.91
C GLN A 116 12.65 85.46 -61.45
N ASP A 117 13.76 85.85 -60.82
CA ASP A 117 14.14 85.47 -59.45
C ASP A 117 13.81 86.52 -58.37
N ILE A 118 12.98 87.52 -58.70
CA ILE A 118 12.44 88.49 -57.74
C ILE A 118 10.91 88.53 -57.77
N ALA A 119 10.31 88.84 -56.63
CA ALA A 119 8.91 89.20 -56.50
C ALA A 119 8.82 90.72 -56.26
N ARG A 120 8.22 91.46 -57.21
CA ARG A 120 7.84 92.86 -57.00
C ARG A 120 6.49 92.89 -56.30
N ILE A 121 6.41 93.56 -55.16
CA ILE A 121 5.24 93.56 -54.30
C ILE A 121 4.77 95.01 -54.14
N ARG A 122 3.60 95.34 -54.70
CA ARG A 122 2.92 96.61 -54.42
C ARG A 122 2.09 96.46 -53.16
N VAL A 123 2.19 97.44 -52.27
CA VAL A 123 1.52 97.46 -50.96
C VAL A 123 0.68 98.73 -50.85
N ASP A 124 -0.64 98.58 -50.82
CA ASP A 124 -1.55 99.69 -50.51
C ASP A 124 -1.92 99.63 -49.03
N LEU A 125 -1.59 100.69 -48.29
CA LEU A 125 -1.90 100.84 -46.86
C LEU A 125 -2.93 101.96 -46.63
N VAL A 126 -3.90 101.68 -45.74
CA VAL A 126 -4.82 102.69 -45.22
C VAL A 126 -4.50 102.91 -43.73
N VAL A 127 -4.21 104.14 -43.35
CA VAL A 127 -3.80 104.50 -41.98
C VAL A 127 -4.71 105.61 -41.45
N ASN A 128 -5.30 105.39 -40.28
CA ASN A 128 -6.13 106.40 -39.62
C ASN A 128 -5.35 107.04 -38.47
N VAL A 129 -5.05 108.33 -38.60
CA VAL A 129 -4.21 109.10 -37.67
C VAL A 129 -5.12 109.82 -36.66
N LEU A 130 -5.03 109.40 -35.40
CA LEU A 130 -5.93 109.81 -34.31
C LEU A 130 -5.30 110.85 -33.37
N GLY A 131 -3.97 110.91 -33.34
CA GLY A 131 -3.18 111.85 -32.53
C GLY A 131 -2.92 113.18 -33.24
N LYS A 132 -2.23 114.08 -32.53
CA LYS A 132 -1.78 115.37 -33.09
C LYS A 132 -0.59 115.13 -34.04
N PRO A 133 -0.60 115.67 -35.27
CA PRO A 133 0.56 115.58 -36.16
C PRO A 133 1.79 116.32 -35.59
N TRP A 134 3.02 115.87 -35.83
CA TRP A 134 3.40 114.69 -36.63
C TRP A 134 3.30 113.40 -35.81
N VAL A 135 2.72 112.34 -36.40
CA VAL A 135 2.64 111.00 -35.77
C VAL A 135 3.58 110.02 -36.48
N GLU A 136 4.39 109.30 -35.71
CA GLU A 136 5.30 108.26 -36.20
C GLU A 136 4.68 106.86 -36.03
N VAL A 137 4.56 106.10 -37.12
CA VAL A 137 4.01 104.73 -37.15
C VAL A 137 5.09 103.76 -37.59
N PRO A 138 5.61 102.88 -36.71
CA PRO A 138 6.62 101.90 -37.09
C PRO A 138 6.03 100.82 -38.01
N ILE A 139 6.77 100.48 -39.07
CA ILE A 139 6.45 99.39 -40.00
C ILE A 139 7.71 98.56 -40.28
N ARG A 140 7.52 97.27 -40.59
CA ARG A 140 8.62 96.32 -40.81
C ARG A 140 8.31 95.47 -42.02
N PHE A 141 9.30 95.33 -42.90
CA PHE A 141 9.24 94.47 -44.09
C PHE A 141 10.32 93.37 -44.10
N GLY A 142 11.25 93.40 -43.13
CA GLY A 142 12.29 92.38 -42.97
C GLY A 142 13.26 92.43 -44.15
N ASP A 143 13.48 91.28 -44.79
CA ASP A 143 14.45 91.12 -45.88
C ASP A 143 13.97 91.69 -47.24
N ALA A 144 12.75 92.26 -47.32
CA ALA A 144 12.21 92.87 -48.52
C ALA A 144 12.63 94.36 -48.64
N ALA A 145 13.29 94.71 -49.73
CA ALA A 145 13.81 96.05 -49.97
C ALA A 145 12.69 97.02 -50.42
N VAL A 146 12.58 98.18 -49.77
CA VAL A 146 11.69 99.27 -50.19
C VAL A 146 12.30 99.98 -51.41
N GLY A 147 11.58 99.99 -52.53
CA GLY A 147 11.98 100.66 -53.78
C GLY A 147 11.41 102.07 -53.92
N GLN A 148 10.11 102.26 -53.66
CA GLN A 148 9.44 103.55 -53.82
C GLN A 148 8.27 103.73 -52.84
N LEU A 149 8.04 104.97 -52.39
CA LEU A 149 6.82 105.42 -51.73
C LEU A 149 6.03 106.33 -52.70
N ILE A 150 4.72 106.14 -52.75
CA ILE A 150 3.75 107.02 -53.43
C ILE A 150 2.73 107.44 -52.37
N ALA A 151 2.76 108.71 -51.96
CA ALA A 151 1.94 109.25 -50.87
C ALA A 151 1.72 110.77 -51.05
N GLY A 152 0.85 111.38 -50.24
CA GLY A 152 0.64 112.83 -50.21
C GLY A 152 1.83 113.60 -49.63
N GLU A 153 1.91 114.91 -49.93
CA GLU A 153 3.08 115.79 -49.65
C GLU A 153 3.56 115.82 -48.18
N LYS A 154 2.72 115.41 -47.23
CA LYS A 154 3.00 115.41 -45.78
C LYS A 154 3.12 114.00 -45.18
N ILE A 155 3.46 113.01 -46.00
CA ILE A 155 3.74 111.63 -45.57
C ILE A 155 5.19 111.29 -45.93
N LEU A 156 6.02 111.00 -44.93
CA LEU A 156 7.45 110.70 -45.11
C LEU A 156 7.79 109.30 -44.60
N LEU A 157 8.70 108.60 -45.28
CA LEU A 157 9.26 107.33 -44.82
C LEU A 157 10.65 107.54 -44.23
N LYS A 158 10.84 107.09 -43.00
CA LYS A 158 12.09 107.16 -42.22
C LYS A 158 12.63 105.74 -42.05
N GLY A 159 13.86 105.46 -42.47
CA GLY A 159 14.54 104.21 -42.11
C GLY A 159 14.93 104.23 -40.63
N THR A 160 14.68 103.14 -39.89
CA THR A 160 14.94 103.05 -38.45
C THR A 160 15.86 101.89 -38.05
N GLY A 161 16.12 100.95 -38.96
CA GLY A 161 17.11 99.87 -38.81
C GLY A 161 16.99 98.83 -39.93
N ASP A 162 17.76 97.75 -39.86
CA ASP A 162 17.69 96.66 -40.85
C ASP A 162 16.27 96.11 -40.97
N GLY A 163 15.65 96.23 -42.15
CA GLY A 163 14.26 95.82 -42.42
C GLY A 163 13.16 96.61 -41.68
N ASN A 164 13.51 97.67 -40.94
CA ASN A 164 12.62 98.46 -40.09
C ASN A 164 12.55 99.92 -40.55
N TYR A 165 11.33 100.45 -40.63
CA TYR A 165 11.03 101.80 -41.07
C TYR A 165 9.95 102.43 -40.18
N ALA A 166 9.70 103.72 -40.37
CA ALA A 166 8.56 104.41 -39.77
C ALA A 166 7.94 105.40 -40.76
N LEU A 167 6.61 105.44 -40.80
CA LEU A 167 5.83 106.41 -41.56
C LEU A 167 5.51 107.61 -40.65
N LEU A 168 5.84 108.81 -41.13
CA LEU A 168 5.59 110.08 -40.46
C LEU A 168 4.41 110.79 -41.14
N PHE A 169 3.31 110.99 -40.41
CA PHE A 169 2.10 111.62 -40.91
C PHE A 169 1.95 113.05 -40.38
N GLY A 170 1.94 114.03 -41.28
CA GLY A 170 1.77 115.46 -40.97
C GLY A 170 0.31 115.94 -40.90
N GLU A 171 -0.67 115.06 -41.11
CA GLU A 171 -2.11 115.37 -41.02
C GLU A 171 -2.89 114.23 -40.33
N ALA A 172 -4.03 114.57 -39.71
CA ALA A 172 -4.90 113.63 -39.01
C ALA A 172 -6.03 113.08 -39.92
N GLY A 173 -6.62 111.94 -39.56
CA GLY A 173 -7.68 111.27 -40.33
C GLY A 173 -7.18 110.10 -41.19
N GLU A 174 -8.02 109.65 -42.14
CA GLU A 174 -7.69 108.53 -43.04
C GLU A 174 -6.73 108.97 -44.15
N GLN A 175 -5.54 108.38 -44.16
CA GLN A 175 -4.46 108.59 -45.11
C GLN A 175 -4.21 107.30 -45.91
N LYS A 176 -3.91 107.45 -47.21
CA LYS A 176 -3.66 106.33 -48.14
C LYS A 176 -2.31 106.51 -48.81
N LEU A 177 -1.56 105.43 -48.90
CA LEU A 177 -0.22 105.40 -49.47
C LEU A 177 0.08 104.04 -50.09
N THR A 178 0.88 104.05 -51.15
CA THR A 178 1.35 102.86 -51.84
C THR A 178 2.87 102.75 -51.68
N ILE A 179 3.36 101.57 -51.32
CA ILE A 179 4.79 101.26 -51.22
C ILE A 179 5.11 100.15 -52.22
N GLU A 180 6.18 100.29 -53.00
CA GLU A 180 6.71 99.22 -53.83
C GLU A 180 7.91 98.56 -53.14
N LEU A 181 7.81 97.26 -52.92
CA LEU A 181 8.83 96.41 -52.31
C LEU A 181 9.38 95.42 -53.33
N THR A 182 10.60 94.93 -53.11
CA THR A 182 11.17 93.79 -53.84
C THR A 182 11.66 92.73 -52.86
N ALA A 183 11.15 91.50 -53.00
CA ALA A 183 11.61 90.33 -52.25
C ALA A 183 12.35 89.35 -53.18
N LYS A 184 13.38 88.68 -52.66
CA LYS A 184 14.12 87.65 -53.38
C LYS A 184 13.38 86.32 -53.36
N ILE A 185 13.31 85.64 -54.51
CA ILE A 185 12.78 84.28 -54.61
C ILE A 185 13.91 83.28 -54.34
N HIS A 186 13.61 82.27 -53.53
CA HIS A 186 14.45 81.11 -53.28
C HIS A 186 13.88 79.92 -54.05
N THR A 187 14.72 79.25 -54.84
CA THR A 187 14.36 78.03 -55.58
C THR A 187 14.96 76.84 -54.86
N SER A 188 14.13 75.88 -54.45
CA SER A 188 14.52 74.65 -53.75
C SER A 188 13.96 73.42 -54.49
N PRO A 189 14.37 72.18 -54.11
CA PRO A 189 13.79 70.96 -54.66
C PRO A 189 12.28 70.80 -54.45
N GLU A 190 11.68 71.52 -53.48
CA GLU A 190 10.24 71.46 -53.20
C GLU A 190 9.42 72.50 -53.97
N GLY A 191 10.06 73.49 -54.58
CA GLY A 191 9.41 74.56 -55.35
C GLY A 191 10.17 75.89 -55.32
N ARG A 192 9.52 76.94 -55.82
CA ARG A 192 9.98 78.33 -55.74
C ARG A 192 9.19 79.03 -54.64
N GLU A 193 9.86 79.78 -53.77
CA GLU A 193 9.20 80.48 -52.65
C GLU A 193 9.82 81.84 -52.33
N PHE A 194 9.02 82.74 -51.75
CA PHE A 194 9.52 83.92 -51.05
C PHE A 194 8.69 84.18 -49.80
N ALA A 195 9.29 84.89 -48.85
CA ALA A 195 8.60 85.37 -47.65
C ALA A 195 9.10 86.76 -47.27
N PHE A 196 8.21 87.57 -46.71
CA PHE A 196 8.50 88.94 -46.27
C PHE A 196 7.67 89.26 -45.02
N ASP A 197 8.22 90.08 -44.13
CA ASP A 197 7.48 90.57 -42.96
C ASP A 197 6.46 91.63 -43.39
N VAL A 198 5.39 91.79 -42.61
CA VAL A 198 4.36 92.80 -42.86
C VAL A 198 3.87 93.43 -41.54
N PRO A 199 3.43 94.71 -41.53
CA PRO A 199 2.73 95.28 -40.39
C PRO A 199 1.47 94.47 -40.05
N VAL A 200 1.32 94.15 -38.77
CA VAL A 200 0.19 93.36 -38.24
C VAL A 200 -1.07 94.24 -38.21
N VAL A 201 -2.05 93.94 -39.06
CA VAL A 201 -3.29 94.72 -39.21
C VAL A 201 -4.54 93.83 -39.23
N GLY A 202 -5.70 94.42 -38.94
CA GLY A 202 -6.98 93.68 -38.88
C GLY A 202 -7.44 93.09 -40.22
N ILE A 203 -7.08 93.72 -41.34
CA ILE A 203 -7.47 93.30 -42.70
C ILE A 203 -6.22 93.24 -43.59
N THR A 204 -5.77 92.01 -43.89
CA THR A 204 -4.67 91.74 -44.84
C THR A 204 -5.18 90.94 -46.02
N THR A 205 -4.98 91.44 -47.24
CA THR A 205 -5.28 90.74 -48.48
C THR A 205 -4.01 90.56 -49.32
N PHE A 206 -3.84 89.38 -49.94
CA PHE A 206 -2.67 89.04 -50.74
C PHE A 206 -3.09 88.42 -52.08
N GLU A 207 -2.53 88.94 -53.16
CA GLU A 207 -2.69 88.43 -54.52
C GLU A 207 -1.31 88.19 -55.15
N ILE A 208 -1.12 87.03 -55.79
CA ILE A 208 0.12 86.67 -56.48
C ILE A 208 -0.17 86.30 -57.94
N VAL A 209 0.67 86.82 -58.83
CA VAL A 209 0.66 86.54 -60.28
C VAL A 209 1.99 85.91 -60.68
N ILE A 210 1.91 84.68 -61.19
CA ILE A 210 3.07 83.90 -61.63
C ILE A 210 3.03 83.79 -63.17
N PRO A 211 4.12 84.09 -63.90
CA PRO A 211 4.18 84.05 -65.37
C PRO A 211 4.30 82.62 -65.94
N GLU A 212 3.75 81.63 -65.24
CA GLU A 212 3.74 80.22 -65.59
C GLU A 212 2.31 79.68 -65.39
N ALA A 213 1.83 78.81 -66.28
CA ALA A 213 0.55 78.12 -66.14
C ALA A 213 0.66 76.91 -65.18
N ASP A 214 -0.49 76.39 -64.75
CA ASP A 214 -0.67 75.16 -63.97
C ASP A 214 0.23 74.96 -62.74
N GLN A 215 0.59 76.07 -62.07
CA GLN A 215 1.32 76.03 -60.82
C GLN A 215 0.39 75.68 -59.66
N ALA A 216 0.82 74.76 -58.78
CA ALA A 216 0.21 74.57 -57.47
C ALA A 216 0.78 75.63 -56.52
N VAL A 217 -0.08 76.51 -55.99
CA VAL A 217 0.31 77.65 -55.14
C VAL A 217 -0.16 77.45 -53.71
N GLU A 218 0.78 77.56 -52.77
CA GLU A 218 0.59 77.44 -51.32
C GLU A 218 0.99 78.78 -50.68
N VAL A 219 0.13 79.35 -49.83
CA VAL A 219 0.36 80.64 -49.15
C VAL A 219 0.09 80.48 -47.67
N THR A 220 0.97 81.07 -46.84
CA THR A 220 0.97 80.92 -45.39
C THR A 220 1.08 82.28 -44.69
N PRO A 221 0.22 82.59 -43.69
CA PRO A 221 -0.95 81.83 -43.25
C PRO A 221 -2.17 82.09 -44.16
N ARG A 222 -3.00 81.07 -44.40
CA ARG A 222 -4.21 81.16 -45.24
C ARG A 222 -5.47 80.89 -44.40
N LEU A 223 -6.29 81.93 -44.19
CA LEU A 223 -7.61 81.78 -43.57
C LEU A 223 -8.66 81.40 -44.62
N ILE A 224 -8.80 82.20 -45.68
CA ILE A 224 -9.69 81.90 -46.81
C ILE A 224 -8.97 82.27 -48.11
N GLY A 225 -8.84 81.31 -49.03
CA GLY A 225 -8.29 81.54 -50.38
C GLY A 225 -9.36 81.33 -51.44
N LEU A 226 -9.53 82.31 -52.32
CA LEU A 226 -10.47 82.27 -53.45
C LEU A 226 -9.95 81.32 -54.55
N PRO A 227 -10.82 80.81 -55.44
CA PRO A 227 -10.41 79.88 -56.49
C PRO A 227 -9.37 80.50 -57.43
N VAL A 228 -8.37 79.69 -57.81
CA VAL A 228 -7.34 80.06 -58.80
C VAL A 228 -8.01 80.30 -60.15
N GLN A 229 -7.79 81.48 -60.72
CA GLN A 229 -8.08 81.72 -62.13
C GLN A 229 -6.81 81.48 -62.94
N ALA A 230 -6.76 80.37 -63.65
CA ALA A 230 -5.76 80.12 -64.67
C ALA A 230 -6.18 80.88 -65.94
N ALA A 231 -5.37 81.86 -66.34
CA ALA A 231 -5.39 82.37 -67.71
C ALA A 231 -4.34 81.59 -68.51
N GLU A 232 -4.49 81.50 -69.84
CA GLU A 232 -3.75 80.57 -70.71
C GLU A 232 -2.21 80.61 -70.61
N LYS A 233 -1.62 81.63 -69.97
CA LYS A 233 -0.17 81.78 -69.76
C LYS A 233 0.23 82.25 -68.35
N GLN A 234 -0.69 82.33 -67.38
CA GLN A 234 -0.42 82.85 -66.03
C GLN A 234 -1.28 82.19 -64.95
N THR A 235 -0.67 81.89 -63.80
CA THR A 235 -1.38 81.44 -62.59
C THR A 235 -1.61 82.63 -61.66
N ARG A 236 -2.88 82.93 -61.35
CA ARG A 236 -3.27 83.97 -60.37
C ARG A 236 -3.95 83.36 -59.15
N PHE A 237 -3.46 83.68 -57.96
CA PHE A 237 -4.03 83.25 -56.67
C PHE A 237 -4.30 84.46 -55.76
N LYS A 238 -5.44 84.45 -55.05
CA LYS A 238 -5.84 85.52 -54.13
C LYS A 238 -6.38 84.96 -52.82
N ALA A 239 -5.92 85.49 -51.69
CA ALA A 239 -6.34 85.07 -50.36
C ALA A 239 -6.44 86.23 -49.36
N ASN A 240 -7.32 86.05 -48.39
CA ASN A 240 -7.44 86.91 -47.22
C ASN A 240 -6.71 86.22 -46.06
N LEU A 241 -5.70 86.90 -45.51
CA LEU A 241 -4.75 86.30 -44.56
C LEU A 241 -5.04 86.67 -43.10
N GLY A 242 -6.00 87.59 -42.87
CA GLY A 242 -6.36 88.07 -41.53
C GLY A 242 -5.27 88.95 -40.93
N SER A 243 -4.98 88.76 -39.65
CA SER A 243 -3.88 89.44 -38.96
C SER A 243 -2.66 88.53 -38.91
N THR A 244 -1.59 88.91 -39.63
CA THR A 244 -0.33 88.15 -39.70
C THR A 244 0.88 89.10 -39.67
N PRO A 245 2.02 88.74 -39.05
CA PRO A 245 3.27 89.51 -39.10
C PRO A 245 4.16 89.18 -40.30
N ARG A 246 3.84 88.13 -41.06
CA ARG A 246 4.66 87.64 -42.19
C ARG A 246 3.77 86.98 -43.24
N ILE A 247 4.15 87.11 -44.51
CA ILE A 247 3.50 86.43 -45.63
C ILE A 247 4.57 85.57 -46.31
N ALA A 248 4.26 84.30 -46.55
CA ALA A 248 5.06 83.39 -47.36
C ALA A 248 4.22 82.81 -48.50
N ALA A 249 4.79 82.74 -49.71
CA ALA A 249 4.16 82.16 -50.88
C ALA A 249 5.15 81.19 -51.56
N ARG A 250 4.69 79.96 -51.81
CA ARG A 250 5.41 78.88 -52.48
C ARG A 250 4.61 78.40 -53.68
N TRP A 251 5.28 78.07 -54.77
CA TRP A 251 4.66 77.40 -55.90
C TRP A 251 5.58 76.36 -56.54
N ARG A 252 4.95 75.40 -57.22
CA ARG A 252 5.61 74.32 -57.95
C ARG A 252 4.75 73.93 -59.16
N PRO A 253 5.35 73.49 -60.28
CA PRO A 253 4.59 72.93 -61.39
C PRO A 253 3.76 71.73 -60.91
N LYS A 254 2.52 71.58 -61.39
CA LYS A 254 1.76 70.33 -61.20
C LYS A 254 2.43 69.20 -61.97
N ALA A 255 3.24 68.41 -61.29
CA ALA A 255 3.89 67.25 -61.88
C ALA A 255 2.86 66.16 -62.22
N THR A 256 2.68 65.91 -63.52
CA THR A 256 2.03 64.69 -64.03
C THR A 256 2.83 63.46 -63.58
N SER A 257 2.13 62.44 -63.06
CA SER A 257 2.62 61.08 -62.73
C SER A 257 3.99 60.98 -62.03
N LYS A 258 3.98 60.51 -60.77
CA LYS A 258 5.18 59.83 -60.23
C LYS A 258 5.59 58.71 -61.20
N PRO A 259 6.88 58.49 -61.48
CA PRO A 259 7.31 57.29 -62.19
C PRO A 259 6.96 56.05 -61.35
N GLU A 260 6.46 55.01 -62.00
CA GLU A 260 6.38 53.68 -61.38
C GLU A 260 7.80 53.22 -61.06
N MET A 261 8.05 52.87 -59.80
CA MET A 261 9.25 52.16 -59.39
C MET A 261 8.88 50.70 -59.22
N GLU A 262 9.65 49.79 -59.81
CA GLU A 262 9.44 48.35 -59.68
C GLU A 262 9.35 47.95 -58.21
N LEU A 263 8.33 47.15 -57.89
CA LEU A 263 8.11 46.59 -56.56
C LEU A 263 9.27 45.62 -56.24
N LEU A 264 9.97 45.87 -55.14
CA LEU A 264 10.96 44.94 -54.62
C LEU A 264 10.43 44.34 -53.31
N ALA A 265 9.94 43.11 -53.40
CA ALA A 265 9.48 42.32 -52.26
C ALA A 265 10.21 40.97 -52.21
N SER A 266 10.41 40.44 -51.01
CA SER A 266 10.89 39.09 -50.75
C SER A 266 9.95 38.34 -49.81
N VAL A 267 9.84 37.02 -49.95
CA VAL A 267 8.95 36.17 -49.16
C VAL A 267 9.72 35.09 -48.41
N ASN A 268 9.35 34.89 -47.14
CA ASN A 268 9.63 33.66 -46.42
C ASN A 268 8.35 32.81 -46.34
N ASN A 269 8.39 31.62 -46.95
CA ASN A 269 7.25 30.71 -47.05
C ASN A 269 7.40 29.56 -46.04
N PHE A 270 6.44 29.41 -45.13
CA PHE A 270 6.39 28.33 -44.15
C PHE A 270 5.23 27.40 -44.50
N THR A 271 5.54 26.27 -45.12
CA THR A 271 4.56 25.31 -45.63
C THR A 271 4.38 24.14 -44.65
N ARG A 272 3.16 23.96 -44.14
CA ARG A 272 2.72 22.77 -43.42
C ARG A 272 2.05 21.83 -44.41
N VAL A 273 2.41 20.55 -44.36
CA VAL A 273 1.81 19.51 -45.20
C VAL A 273 1.30 18.41 -44.27
N GLY A 274 -0.01 18.37 -44.01
CA GLY A 274 -0.67 17.35 -43.20
C GLY A 274 -1.21 16.23 -44.09
N ILE A 275 -0.98 14.97 -43.70
CA ILE A 275 -1.37 13.81 -44.49
C ILE A 275 -2.11 12.80 -43.60
N GLU A 276 -3.43 12.85 -43.69
CA GLU A 276 -4.39 12.20 -42.81
C GLU A 276 -5.74 12.01 -43.54
N ASP A 277 -6.57 11.07 -43.08
CA ASP A 277 -7.93 10.77 -43.59
C ASP A 277 -8.09 10.59 -45.13
N GLY A 278 -7.00 10.24 -45.83
CA GLY A 278 -6.98 10.06 -47.29
C GLY A 278 -6.72 11.36 -48.09
N LEU A 279 -6.46 12.46 -47.41
CA LEU A 279 -6.18 13.79 -47.96
C LEU A 279 -4.73 14.24 -47.67
N VAL A 280 -4.29 15.21 -48.46
CA VAL A 280 -3.10 16.02 -48.21
C VAL A 280 -3.57 17.46 -48.02
N HIS A 281 -3.58 17.92 -46.79
CA HIS A 281 -3.80 19.33 -46.45
C HIS A 281 -2.48 20.08 -46.57
N THR A 282 -2.49 21.24 -47.23
CA THR A 282 -1.29 22.07 -47.42
C THR A 282 -1.63 23.51 -47.07
N ASP A 283 -1.06 23.97 -45.95
CA ASP A 283 -1.18 25.33 -45.43
C ASP A 283 0.15 26.07 -45.67
N ALA A 284 0.09 27.26 -46.26
CA ALA A 284 1.28 28.06 -46.51
C ALA A 284 1.15 29.46 -45.92
N LEU A 285 2.00 29.76 -44.93
CA LEU A 285 2.19 31.11 -44.41
C LEU A 285 3.28 31.81 -45.21
N LEU A 286 2.88 32.79 -46.02
CA LEU A 286 3.73 33.65 -46.82
C LEU A 286 3.99 34.96 -46.07
N VAL A 287 5.18 35.08 -45.50
CA VAL A 287 5.65 36.30 -44.82
C VAL A 287 6.31 37.21 -45.86
N TYR A 288 5.57 38.22 -46.32
CA TYR A 288 6.07 39.22 -47.27
C TYR A 288 6.91 40.29 -46.55
N GLU A 289 7.99 40.71 -47.18
CA GLU A 289 8.85 41.83 -46.78
C GLU A 289 9.06 42.75 -47.98
N VAL A 290 8.38 43.90 -47.97
CA VAL A 290 8.42 44.94 -49.01
C VAL A 290 9.61 45.86 -48.74
N LEU A 291 10.65 45.71 -49.57
CA LEU A 291 11.90 46.45 -49.49
C LEU A 291 11.82 47.80 -50.21
N ARG A 292 11.00 47.90 -51.28
CA ARG A 292 10.78 49.12 -52.05
C ARG A 292 9.43 49.08 -52.76
N GLY A 293 8.72 50.20 -52.78
CA GLY A 293 7.38 50.31 -53.37
C GLY A 293 6.28 50.11 -52.33
N GLU A 294 5.05 49.91 -52.80
CA GLU A 294 3.86 49.65 -52.00
C GLU A 294 2.99 48.58 -52.68
N VAL A 295 2.36 47.69 -51.91
CA VAL A 295 1.64 46.52 -52.44
C VAL A 295 0.14 46.69 -52.25
N SER A 296 -0.61 46.77 -53.35
CA SER A 296 -2.08 46.78 -53.37
C SER A 296 -2.71 45.46 -53.83
N GLN A 297 -1.96 44.67 -54.60
CA GLN A 297 -2.38 43.37 -55.14
C GLN A 297 -1.22 42.38 -55.06
N LEU A 298 -1.54 41.11 -54.83
CA LEU A 298 -0.61 39.98 -54.78
C LEU A 298 -1.03 38.88 -55.75
N ARG A 299 -0.08 38.05 -56.16
CA ARG A 299 -0.32 36.82 -56.91
C ARG A 299 0.42 35.64 -56.27
N ILE A 300 -0.27 34.52 -56.10
CA ILE A 300 0.26 33.27 -55.55
C ILE A 300 0.00 32.16 -56.56
N ALA A 301 1.03 31.38 -56.89
CA ALA A 301 0.91 30.16 -57.67
C ALA A 301 0.52 28.99 -56.76
N VAL A 302 -0.50 28.23 -57.17
CA VAL A 302 -1.05 27.08 -56.46
C VAL A 302 -1.17 25.92 -57.45
N PRO A 303 -0.95 24.65 -57.04
CA PRO A 303 -1.07 23.52 -57.96
C PRO A 303 -2.52 23.38 -58.48
N ARG A 304 -2.70 22.86 -59.70
CA ARG A 304 -4.04 22.76 -60.32
C ARG A 304 -4.91 21.65 -59.71
N ASP A 305 -4.27 20.62 -59.15
CA ASP A 305 -4.89 19.51 -58.44
C ASP A 305 -5.26 19.84 -56.97
N HIS A 306 -4.79 20.98 -56.45
CA HIS A 306 -5.16 21.48 -55.12
C HIS A 306 -6.49 22.25 -55.16
N ARG A 307 -7.42 21.89 -54.30
CA ARG A 307 -8.63 22.68 -54.02
C ARG A 307 -8.30 23.74 -52.96
N ILE A 308 -8.56 25.00 -53.26
CA ILE A 308 -8.41 26.11 -52.29
C ILE A 308 -9.56 26.05 -51.29
N LEU A 309 -9.23 26.12 -50.00
CA LEU A 309 -10.18 26.13 -48.88
C LEU A 309 -10.42 27.54 -48.36
N ASP A 310 -9.36 28.28 -48.03
CA ASP A 310 -9.43 29.66 -47.54
C ASP A 310 -8.17 30.46 -47.91
N VAL A 311 -8.31 31.78 -47.97
CA VAL A 311 -7.25 32.76 -48.20
C VAL A 311 -7.40 33.88 -47.17
N SER A 312 -6.48 33.98 -46.24
CA SER A 312 -6.48 35.01 -45.19
C SER A 312 -5.23 35.88 -45.25
N ALA A 313 -5.29 37.08 -44.66
CA ALA A 313 -4.15 37.97 -44.53
C ALA A 313 -4.29 38.89 -43.31
N GLU A 314 -3.16 39.30 -42.77
CA GLU A 314 -3.10 40.21 -41.61
C GLU A 314 -3.63 41.61 -41.93
N SER A 315 -3.32 42.10 -43.14
CA SER A 315 -4.02 43.22 -43.75
C SER A 315 -5.40 42.78 -44.25
N ARG A 316 -6.47 43.51 -43.89
CA ARG A 316 -7.82 43.22 -44.38
C ARG A 316 -7.85 43.04 -45.90
N LEU A 317 -8.43 41.95 -46.36
CA LEU A 317 -8.65 41.68 -47.78
C LEU A 317 -9.81 42.51 -48.32
N LYS A 318 -9.70 42.94 -49.57
CA LYS A 318 -10.81 43.46 -50.38
C LYS A 318 -11.51 42.31 -51.13
N GLY A 319 -10.75 41.28 -51.49
CA GLY A 319 -11.23 40.04 -52.10
C GLY A 319 -10.08 39.24 -52.71
N TRP A 320 -10.36 38.03 -53.17
CA TRP A 320 -9.41 37.21 -53.93
C TRP A 320 -10.13 36.47 -55.06
N ILE A 321 -9.39 36.12 -56.12
CA ILE A 321 -9.90 35.40 -57.30
C ILE A 321 -8.81 34.41 -57.75
N ALA A 322 -9.16 33.12 -57.78
CA ALA A 322 -8.34 32.11 -58.45
C ALA A 322 -8.65 32.06 -59.96
N LYS A 323 -7.62 31.90 -60.79
CA LYS A 323 -7.74 31.64 -62.23
C LYS A 323 -6.81 30.50 -62.62
N GLU A 324 -7.28 29.59 -63.47
CA GLU A 324 -6.39 28.59 -64.06
C GLU A 324 -5.47 29.22 -65.11
N GLU A 325 -4.20 28.83 -65.08
CA GLU A 325 -3.20 29.06 -66.12
C GLU A 325 -2.67 27.69 -66.59
N GLU A 326 -1.74 27.66 -67.55
CA GLU A 326 -1.09 26.41 -67.95
C GLU A 326 -0.22 25.87 -66.79
N GLY A 327 -0.47 24.63 -66.35
CA GLY A 327 0.26 23.95 -65.27
C GLY A 327 0.08 24.48 -63.84
N ARG A 328 -0.79 25.47 -63.59
CA ARG A 328 -1.05 26.03 -62.25
C ARG A 328 -2.41 26.74 -62.18
N GLN A 329 -2.85 27.08 -60.97
CA GLN A 329 -3.83 28.15 -60.77
C GLN A 329 -3.16 29.32 -60.05
N VAL A 330 -3.51 30.55 -60.44
CA VAL A 330 -2.99 31.78 -59.83
C VAL A 330 -4.10 32.43 -59.01
N VAL A 331 -3.83 32.60 -57.71
CA VAL A 331 -4.69 33.33 -56.78
C VAL A 331 -4.24 34.79 -56.78
N THR A 332 -5.05 35.66 -57.39
CA THR A 332 -4.88 37.11 -57.27
C THR A 332 -5.61 37.59 -56.01
N ILE A 333 -4.91 38.31 -55.14
CA ILE A 333 -5.45 38.84 -53.87
C ILE A 333 -5.40 40.36 -53.92
N ASP A 334 -6.57 41.01 -53.75
CA ASP A 334 -6.69 42.46 -53.61
C ASP A 334 -6.66 42.83 -52.11
N LEU A 335 -5.74 43.71 -51.72
CA LEU A 335 -5.63 44.21 -50.35
C LEU A 335 -6.50 45.46 -50.17
N LEU A 336 -7.08 45.66 -48.97
CA LEU A 336 -7.98 46.81 -48.72
C LEU A 336 -7.25 48.17 -48.69
N GLY A 337 -5.93 48.17 -48.54
CA GLY A 337 -5.07 49.34 -48.63
C GLY A 337 -3.62 48.92 -48.89
N ASN A 338 -2.81 49.86 -49.38
CA ASN A 338 -1.44 49.60 -49.80
C ASN A 338 -0.55 49.20 -48.61
N GLN A 339 0.14 48.06 -48.71
CA GLN A 339 1.02 47.52 -47.67
C GLN A 339 2.49 47.88 -47.93
N THR A 340 3.24 48.09 -46.86
CA THR A 340 4.69 48.33 -46.84
C THR A 340 5.30 47.65 -45.61
N GLY A 341 6.61 47.38 -45.62
CA GLY A 341 7.25 46.64 -44.52
C GLY A 341 6.90 45.15 -44.55
N LYS A 342 6.60 44.56 -43.38
CA LYS A 342 6.28 43.13 -43.25
C LYS A 342 4.80 42.89 -42.98
N PHE A 343 4.23 41.89 -43.64
CA PHE A 343 2.86 41.42 -43.39
C PHE A 343 2.73 39.94 -43.79
N ASN A 344 1.71 39.28 -43.24
CA ASN A 344 1.45 37.85 -43.45
C ASN A 344 0.24 37.60 -44.35
N VAL A 345 0.34 36.59 -45.23
CA VAL A 345 -0.76 36.00 -46.00
C VAL A 345 -0.74 34.48 -45.76
N GLU A 346 -1.90 33.87 -45.56
CA GLU A 346 -2.01 32.44 -45.29
C GLU A 346 -3.02 31.79 -46.24
N LEU A 347 -2.61 30.70 -46.89
CA LEU A 347 -3.40 29.98 -47.90
C LEU A 347 -3.56 28.52 -47.48
N HIS A 348 -4.80 28.04 -47.46
CA HIS A 348 -5.16 26.68 -47.09
C HIS A 348 -5.68 25.90 -48.31
N THR A 349 -5.16 24.70 -48.55
CA THR A 349 -5.55 23.86 -49.68
C THR A 349 -5.66 22.37 -49.30
N GLU A 350 -6.43 21.60 -50.07
CA GLU A 350 -6.53 20.14 -49.95
C GLU A 350 -6.41 19.44 -51.31
N ARG A 351 -5.91 18.20 -51.31
CA ARG A 351 -6.06 17.24 -52.43
C ARG A 351 -6.18 15.81 -51.88
N LYS A 352 -6.58 14.85 -52.72
CA LYS A 352 -6.55 13.41 -52.37
C LYS A 352 -5.11 12.89 -52.41
N ILE A 353 -4.75 11.96 -51.51
CA ILE A 353 -3.48 11.22 -51.58
C ILE A 353 -3.42 10.39 -52.88
N PRO A 354 -2.37 10.54 -53.73
CA PRO A 354 -2.13 9.68 -54.89
C PRO A 354 -1.66 8.26 -54.52
N GLU A 355 -1.85 7.30 -55.42
CA GLU A 355 -1.43 5.89 -55.22
C GLU A 355 0.07 5.67 -55.50
N GLU A 356 0.69 6.53 -56.31
CA GLU A 356 2.12 6.54 -56.62
C GLU A 356 2.87 7.66 -55.87
N ALA A 357 4.20 7.68 -55.97
CA ALA A 357 5.04 8.72 -55.38
C ALA A 357 4.74 10.09 -56.00
N PHE A 358 4.51 11.10 -55.14
CA PHE A 358 4.05 12.41 -55.56
C PHE A 358 4.97 13.55 -55.10
N ASP A 359 5.04 14.60 -55.90
CA ASP A 359 5.69 15.87 -55.55
C ASP A 359 4.87 16.57 -54.46
N ILE A 360 5.52 16.90 -53.33
CA ILE A 360 4.89 17.59 -52.19
C ILE A 360 5.01 19.12 -52.28
N ALA A 361 6.13 19.62 -52.82
CA ALA A 361 6.37 21.05 -52.99
C ALA A 361 7.47 21.31 -54.02
N GLY A 362 7.49 22.53 -54.56
CA GLY A 362 8.45 22.99 -55.57
C GLY A 362 7.77 23.60 -56.80
N MET A 363 8.55 24.25 -57.65
CA MET A 363 8.08 24.88 -58.89
C MET A 363 9.04 24.58 -60.05
N SER A 364 8.45 24.31 -61.22
CA SER A 364 9.14 24.14 -62.50
C SER A 364 8.90 25.36 -63.41
N ASP A 365 9.46 25.35 -64.63
CA ASP A 365 9.27 26.46 -65.58
C ASP A 365 7.83 26.55 -66.15
N THR A 366 7.06 25.45 -66.09
CA THR A 366 5.71 25.36 -66.70
C THR A 366 4.61 24.89 -65.74
N ALA A 367 4.94 24.47 -64.52
CA ALA A 367 3.97 24.00 -63.52
C ALA A 367 4.45 24.24 -62.08
N THR A 368 3.53 24.49 -61.16
CA THR A 368 3.81 24.57 -59.70
C THR A 368 3.25 23.36 -58.98
N VAL A 369 3.97 22.86 -57.98
CA VAL A 369 3.52 21.73 -57.13
C VAL A 369 3.58 22.06 -55.63
N GLY A 370 4.23 23.15 -55.24
CA GLY A 370 3.97 23.85 -53.98
C GLY A 370 3.12 25.10 -54.18
N ILE A 371 2.67 25.67 -53.05
CA ILE A 371 2.18 27.04 -52.97
C ILE A 371 3.40 27.97 -52.98
N HIS A 372 3.49 28.88 -53.95
CA HIS A 372 4.64 29.77 -54.16
C HIS A 372 4.22 31.21 -54.50
N ALA A 373 5.03 32.19 -54.13
CA ALA A 373 4.75 33.60 -54.36
C ALA A 373 5.18 34.02 -55.78
N LEU A 374 4.34 34.79 -56.47
CA LEU A 374 4.66 35.41 -57.75
C LEU A 374 5.04 36.89 -57.56
N ASP A 375 5.72 37.46 -58.56
CA ASP A 375 6.15 38.86 -58.61
C ASP A 375 7.09 39.30 -57.46
N VAL A 376 7.80 38.34 -56.86
CA VAL A 376 8.79 38.57 -55.79
C VAL A 376 10.22 38.37 -56.29
N VAL A 377 11.14 39.19 -55.78
CA VAL A 377 12.58 39.16 -56.13
C VAL A 377 13.26 37.91 -55.54
N ARG A 378 12.72 37.39 -54.44
CA ARG A 378 13.24 36.21 -53.74
C ARG A 378 12.14 35.53 -52.96
N GLU A 379 12.04 34.21 -53.09
CA GLU A 379 11.31 33.33 -52.17
C GLU A 379 12.27 32.30 -51.59
N SER A 380 12.24 32.13 -50.27
CA SER A 380 12.90 31.03 -49.55
C SER A 380 11.96 30.50 -48.47
N GLY A 381 12.14 29.27 -48.02
CA GLY A 381 11.13 28.68 -47.14
C GLY A 381 11.53 27.43 -46.39
N GLN A 382 10.60 26.98 -45.54
CA GLN A 382 10.67 25.73 -44.78
C GLN A 382 9.40 24.92 -45.01
N ILE A 383 9.54 23.61 -45.01
CA ILE A 383 8.45 22.65 -45.22
C ILE A 383 8.45 21.68 -44.04
N GLY A 384 7.33 21.56 -43.34
CA GLY A 384 7.10 20.53 -42.33
C GLY A 384 6.06 19.54 -42.83
N ILE A 385 6.47 18.28 -43.06
CA ILE A 385 5.55 17.21 -43.46
C ILE A 385 5.14 16.42 -42.21
N PHE A 386 3.83 16.31 -41.99
CA PHE A 386 3.16 15.59 -40.91
C PHE A 386 2.37 14.44 -41.53
N HIS A 387 2.34 13.28 -40.88
CA HIS A 387 1.51 12.14 -41.30
C HIS A 387 0.97 11.37 -40.10
N SER A 388 -0.12 10.63 -40.27
CA SER A 388 -0.63 9.71 -39.24
C SER A 388 0.35 8.57 -38.94
N GLY A 389 0.28 8.02 -37.72
CA GLY A 389 1.21 6.98 -37.25
C GLY A 389 1.06 5.62 -37.93
N ASP A 390 -0.05 5.36 -38.62
CA ASP A 390 -0.26 4.17 -39.44
C ASP A 390 0.20 4.32 -40.90
N LEU A 391 0.79 5.47 -41.24
CA LEU A 391 1.44 5.74 -42.53
C LEU A 391 2.96 5.88 -42.35
N ALA A 392 3.73 5.36 -43.30
CA ALA A 392 5.17 5.56 -43.40
C ALA A 392 5.50 6.47 -44.58
N LEU A 393 6.05 7.66 -44.30
CA LEU A 393 6.58 8.58 -45.29
C LEU A 393 7.97 8.13 -45.77
N SER A 394 8.18 8.07 -47.08
CA SER A 394 9.48 7.79 -47.70
C SER A 394 9.80 8.86 -48.75
N VAL A 395 11.00 9.42 -48.71
CA VAL A 395 11.46 10.46 -49.66
C VAL A 395 12.15 9.77 -50.83
N GLU A 396 11.60 9.92 -52.04
CA GLU A 396 12.13 9.27 -53.24
C GLU A 396 13.02 10.21 -54.07
N GLN A 397 12.73 11.52 -54.07
CA GLN A 397 13.56 12.51 -54.75
C GLN A 397 13.67 13.79 -53.91
N GLN A 398 14.91 14.26 -53.73
CA GLN A 398 15.23 15.51 -53.04
C GLN A 398 16.24 16.30 -53.89
N THR A 399 15.86 17.46 -54.39
CA THR A 399 16.73 18.30 -55.27
C THR A 399 16.40 19.77 -55.05
N GLY A 400 17.40 20.61 -54.73
CA GLY A 400 17.19 22.03 -54.38
C GLY A 400 16.70 22.29 -52.95
N VAL A 401 16.37 21.23 -52.21
CA VAL A 401 15.93 21.22 -50.79
C VAL A 401 16.96 20.55 -49.89
N VAL A 402 17.09 21.05 -48.66
CA VAL A 402 17.98 20.51 -47.60
C VAL A 402 17.11 20.07 -46.42
N ARG A 403 17.35 18.88 -45.87
CA ARG A 403 16.69 18.40 -44.64
C ARG A 403 17.30 19.13 -43.43
N ILE A 404 16.47 19.57 -42.49
CA ILE A 404 16.87 20.29 -41.27
C ILE A 404 16.36 19.59 -40.01
N ASP A 405 16.77 20.04 -38.83
CA ASP A 405 16.21 19.56 -37.56
C ASP A 405 14.81 20.14 -37.29
N VAL A 406 14.05 19.54 -36.38
CA VAL A 406 12.77 20.09 -35.90
C VAL A 406 13.00 21.34 -35.02
N ALA A 407 14.14 21.46 -34.35
CA ALA A 407 14.54 22.66 -33.63
C ALA A 407 14.71 23.88 -34.58
N ASP A 408 15.25 23.65 -35.78
CA ASP A 408 15.47 24.68 -36.80
C ASP A 408 14.19 25.14 -37.51
N LEU A 409 13.07 24.41 -37.38
CA LEU A 409 11.79 24.81 -37.94
C LEU A 409 11.20 26.03 -37.23
N HIS A 410 10.53 26.88 -38.02
CA HIS A 410 9.60 27.89 -37.53
C HIS A 410 8.51 27.28 -36.64
N GLU A 411 8.06 28.03 -35.64
CA GLU A 411 7.25 27.55 -34.52
C GLU A 411 5.97 26.82 -34.96
N ARG A 412 5.24 27.36 -35.95
CA ARG A 412 4.02 26.72 -36.50
C ARG A 412 4.24 25.36 -37.19
N LEU A 413 5.47 25.05 -37.57
CA LEU A 413 5.84 23.80 -38.24
C LEU A 413 6.40 22.75 -37.27
N ARG A 414 6.58 23.07 -35.99
CA ARG A 414 7.09 22.12 -34.97
C ARG A 414 6.00 21.13 -34.55
N GLY A 415 6.40 19.89 -34.28
CA GLY A 415 5.51 18.83 -33.81
C GLY A 415 6.20 17.48 -33.73
N ASN A 416 5.48 16.47 -33.22
CA ASN A 416 5.96 15.09 -33.20
C ASN A 416 5.86 14.47 -34.60
N GLY A 417 6.85 13.66 -34.98
CA GLY A 417 6.86 12.93 -36.27
C GLY A 417 7.15 13.77 -37.52
N VAL A 418 7.42 15.07 -37.38
CA VAL A 418 7.61 15.97 -38.53
C VAL A 418 8.88 15.64 -39.31
N THR A 419 8.77 15.58 -40.64
CA THR A 419 9.92 15.56 -41.55
C THR A 419 10.17 16.96 -42.12
N SER A 420 11.31 17.54 -41.76
CA SER A 420 11.61 18.97 -41.93
C SER A 420 12.56 19.28 -43.09
N PHE A 421 12.20 20.22 -43.96
CA PHE A 421 13.04 20.69 -45.06
C PHE A 421 13.14 22.22 -45.13
N LYS A 422 14.16 22.70 -45.86
CA LYS A 422 14.42 24.11 -46.15
C LYS A 422 14.87 24.29 -47.60
N TYR A 423 14.42 25.37 -48.24
CA TYR A 423 14.84 25.75 -49.59
C TYR A 423 15.21 27.24 -49.67
N PHE A 424 16.04 27.59 -50.65
CA PHE A 424 16.59 28.95 -50.82
C PHE A 424 16.12 29.66 -52.10
N ALA A 425 15.46 28.94 -53.00
CA ALA A 425 14.75 29.40 -54.19
C ALA A 425 13.60 28.41 -54.47
N PRO A 426 12.47 28.82 -55.08
CA PRO A 426 11.29 27.94 -55.24
C PRO A 426 11.45 26.88 -56.35
N LYS A 427 12.50 26.97 -57.19
CA LYS A 427 12.84 25.96 -58.18
C LYS A 427 13.57 24.76 -57.53
N PHE A 428 12.79 23.88 -56.92
CA PHE A 428 13.23 22.64 -56.28
C PHE A 428 12.25 21.50 -56.58
N THR A 429 12.62 20.27 -56.19
CA THR A 429 11.79 19.06 -56.33
C THR A 429 11.88 18.24 -55.05
N LEU A 430 10.73 17.88 -54.48
CA LEU A 430 10.62 17.04 -53.28
C LEU A 430 9.50 16.00 -53.50
N LYS A 431 9.88 14.76 -53.83
CA LYS A 431 8.94 13.64 -54.01
C LYS A 431 8.93 12.71 -52.82
N THR A 432 7.73 12.25 -52.46
CA THR A 432 7.52 11.26 -51.42
C THR A 432 6.52 10.18 -51.85
N ALA A 433 6.80 8.94 -51.48
CA ALA A 433 5.81 7.86 -51.45
C ALA A 433 5.36 7.60 -50.02
N ILE A 434 4.09 7.20 -49.87
CA ILE A 434 3.48 6.90 -48.57
C ILE A 434 2.94 5.48 -48.62
N LYS A 435 3.27 4.68 -47.61
CA LYS A 435 2.88 3.26 -47.54
C LYS A 435 2.31 2.96 -46.15
N PRO A 436 1.22 2.19 -46.02
CA PRO A 436 0.71 1.77 -44.70
C PRO A 436 1.80 1.04 -43.91
N VAL A 437 1.89 1.34 -42.61
CA VAL A 437 2.80 0.65 -41.69
C VAL A 437 2.31 -0.80 -41.54
N GLN A 438 3.16 -1.77 -41.87
CA GLN A 438 2.84 -3.17 -41.61
C GLN A 438 2.82 -3.43 -40.09
N PRO A 439 1.79 -4.10 -39.56
CA PRO A 439 1.70 -4.47 -38.15
C PRO A 439 2.80 -5.48 -37.82
N ARG A 440 3.35 -5.38 -36.62
CA ARG A 440 4.30 -6.35 -36.09
C ARG A 440 3.61 -7.15 -34.99
N VAL A 441 3.48 -8.46 -35.22
CA VAL A 441 2.63 -9.33 -34.41
C VAL A 441 3.51 -10.39 -33.75
N LEU A 442 3.45 -10.46 -32.43
CA LEU A 442 4.12 -11.47 -31.61
C LEU A 442 3.04 -12.29 -30.89
N VAL A 443 3.20 -13.60 -30.74
CA VAL A 443 2.23 -14.47 -30.07
C VAL A 443 2.90 -15.36 -29.03
N ASP A 444 2.32 -15.39 -27.83
CA ASP A 444 2.56 -16.40 -26.80
C ASP A 444 1.32 -17.32 -26.69
N GLN A 445 1.47 -18.57 -27.11
CA GLN A 445 0.40 -19.58 -27.16
C GLN A 445 0.53 -20.57 -26.02
N SER A 446 -0.57 -20.84 -25.31
CA SER A 446 -0.66 -21.99 -24.40
C SER A 446 -1.86 -22.85 -24.77
N SER A 447 -1.59 -24.09 -25.18
CA SER A 447 -2.59 -25.08 -25.59
C SER A 447 -2.65 -26.23 -24.59
N GLN A 448 -3.87 -26.64 -24.25
CA GLN A 448 -4.18 -27.79 -23.41
C GLN A 448 -5.02 -28.78 -24.23
N LEU A 449 -4.57 -30.03 -24.30
CA LEU A 449 -5.23 -31.12 -25.01
C LEU A 449 -5.66 -32.19 -24.01
N VAL A 450 -6.93 -32.55 -23.99
CA VAL A 450 -7.51 -33.48 -23.02
C VAL A 450 -8.09 -34.71 -23.73
N PHE A 451 -7.41 -35.85 -23.58
CA PHE A 451 -7.89 -37.14 -24.04
C PHE A 451 -8.96 -37.70 -23.10
N THR A 452 -10.18 -37.83 -23.62
CA THR A 452 -11.26 -38.59 -22.99
C THR A 452 -11.38 -39.98 -23.62
N ASP A 453 -12.43 -40.74 -23.32
CA ASP A 453 -12.66 -42.07 -23.92
C ASP A 453 -13.04 -41.99 -25.42
N ASP A 454 -13.82 -41.00 -25.83
CA ASP A 454 -14.44 -40.91 -27.18
C ASP A 454 -14.13 -39.59 -27.95
N GLU A 455 -13.58 -38.56 -27.28
CA GLU A 455 -13.17 -37.28 -27.89
C GLU A 455 -11.82 -36.77 -27.36
N LEU A 456 -11.12 -36.00 -28.20
CA LEU A 456 -9.98 -35.16 -27.83
C LEU A 456 -10.41 -33.70 -27.81
N ARG A 457 -10.39 -33.05 -26.63
CA ARG A 457 -10.70 -31.62 -26.47
C ARG A 457 -9.45 -30.76 -26.52
N LEU A 458 -9.60 -29.54 -27.03
CA LEU A 458 -8.60 -28.49 -27.06
C LEU A 458 -9.14 -27.21 -26.37
N ASP A 459 -8.44 -26.76 -25.33
CA ASP A 459 -8.53 -25.38 -24.82
C ASP A 459 -7.21 -24.67 -25.21
N THR A 460 -7.26 -23.52 -25.87
CA THR A 460 -6.06 -22.75 -26.25
C THR A 460 -6.23 -21.27 -25.96
N SER A 461 -5.19 -20.67 -25.35
CA SER A 461 -5.06 -19.23 -25.18
C SER A 461 -3.93 -18.71 -26.06
N LEU A 462 -4.22 -17.72 -26.90
CA LEU A 462 -3.28 -17.03 -27.79
C LEU A 462 -3.18 -15.58 -27.34
N ASN A 463 -2.03 -15.19 -26.81
CA ASN A 463 -1.77 -13.82 -26.34
C ASN A 463 -0.97 -13.08 -27.42
N TYR A 464 -1.67 -12.23 -28.17
CA TYR A 464 -1.09 -11.39 -29.21
C TYR A 464 -0.55 -10.09 -28.61
N THR A 465 0.66 -9.70 -29.00
CA THR A 465 1.20 -8.35 -28.82
C THR A 465 1.30 -7.70 -30.20
N ILE A 466 0.48 -6.68 -30.43
CA ILE A 466 0.32 -5.98 -31.71
C ILE A 466 1.04 -4.63 -31.66
N GLU A 467 2.17 -4.55 -32.33
CA GLU A 467 3.03 -3.37 -32.44
C GLU A 467 2.89 -2.68 -33.81
N ARG A 468 3.32 -1.41 -33.88
CA ARG A 468 3.46 -0.56 -35.08
C ARG A 468 2.16 -0.15 -35.79
N ALA A 469 1.19 -1.04 -35.97
CA ALA A 469 -0.11 -0.73 -36.57
C ALA A 469 -1.19 -1.65 -36.02
N GLY A 470 -2.44 -1.14 -35.93
CA GLY A 470 -3.55 -1.90 -35.36
C GLY A 470 -4.25 -2.83 -36.33
N LEU A 471 -4.70 -3.99 -35.82
CA LEU A 471 -5.45 -5.00 -36.58
C LEU A 471 -6.96 -4.82 -36.42
N PHE A 472 -7.70 -5.06 -37.49
CA PHE A 472 -9.17 -5.22 -37.48
C PHE A 472 -9.61 -6.70 -37.40
N GLN A 473 -8.75 -7.63 -37.81
CA GLN A 473 -9.03 -9.06 -37.77
C GLN A 473 -7.74 -9.84 -37.52
N VAL A 474 -7.87 -11.04 -36.96
CA VAL A 474 -6.79 -12.00 -36.71
C VAL A 474 -7.16 -13.32 -37.39
N GLN A 475 -6.19 -14.00 -38.00
CA GLN A 475 -6.40 -15.27 -38.68
C GLN A 475 -5.58 -16.38 -38.01
N ILE A 476 -6.22 -17.51 -37.77
CA ILE A 476 -5.65 -18.68 -37.10
C ILE A 476 -5.99 -19.90 -37.97
N LYS A 477 -4.97 -20.60 -38.45
CA LYS A 477 -5.15 -21.86 -39.17
C LYS A 477 -5.48 -22.99 -38.20
N VAL A 478 -6.51 -23.74 -38.55
CA VAL A 478 -7.14 -24.83 -37.78
C VAL A 478 -6.60 -26.17 -38.31
N PRO A 479 -6.07 -27.07 -37.46
CA PRO A 479 -5.64 -28.41 -37.87
C PRO A 479 -6.80 -29.28 -38.38
N ASP A 480 -6.51 -30.16 -39.33
CA ASP A 480 -7.51 -31.03 -39.95
C ASP A 480 -8.21 -31.93 -38.92
N GLY A 481 -9.55 -31.96 -38.99
CA GLY A 481 -10.41 -32.73 -38.09
C GLY A 481 -10.63 -32.11 -36.71
N LEU A 482 -10.25 -30.85 -36.48
CA LEU A 482 -10.61 -30.09 -35.27
C LEU A 482 -11.85 -29.21 -35.54
N THR A 483 -12.93 -29.45 -34.81
CA THR A 483 -14.12 -28.58 -34.78
C THR A 483 -13.90 -27.45 -33.77
N ILE A 484 -14.30 -26.22 -34.09
CA ILE A 484 -14.22 -25.06 -33.17
C ILE A 484 -15.59 -24.83 -32.52
N ASP A 485 -15.65 -24.94 -31.19
CA ASP A 485 -16.89 -24.81 -30.41
C ASP A 485 -17.14 -23.37 -29.94
N GLN A 486 -16.08 -22.69 -29.49
CA GLN A 486 -16.18 -21.38 -28.87
C GLN A 486 -14.92 -20.57 -29.13
N VAL A 487 -15.09 -19.30 -29.48
CA VAL A 487 -14.03 -18.30 -29.48
C VAL A 487 -14.44 -17.16 -28.55
N ASN A 488 -13.50 -16.71 -27.72
CA ASN A 488 -13.69 -15.60 -26.80
C ASN A 488 -12.49 -14.65 -26.90
N CYS A 489 -12.75 -13.36 -27.09
CA CYS A 489 -11.74 -12.33 -27.30
C CYS A 489 -12.32 -10.98 -26.89
N ASP A 490 -11.56 -10.16 -26.16
CA ASP A 490 -11.99 -8.79 -25.86
C ASP A 490 -12.11 -7.97 -27.15
N GLY A 491 -13.12 -7.09 -27.21
CA GLY A 491 -13.41 -6.29 -28.40
C GLY A 491 -13.82 -7.07 -29.65
N MET A 492 -14.12 -8.38 -29.56
CA MET A 492 -14.58 -9.19 -30.69
C MET A 492 -15.96 -8.72 -31.21
N LYS A 493 -16.09 -8.68 -32.53
CA LYS A 493 -17.36 -8.43 -33.25
C LYS A 493 -18.05 -9.75 -33.60
N GLU A 494 -17.31 -10.66 -34.23
CA GLU A 494 -17.75 -11.97 -34.71
C GLU A 494 -16.54 -12.86 -34.99
N PHE A 495 -16.74 -14.16 -35.10
CA PHE A 495 -15.74 -15.09 -35.60
C PHE A 495 -16.34 -15.98 -36.69
N ASN A 496 -15.50 -16.43 -37.63
CA ASN A 496 -15.89 -17.33 -38.71
C ASN A 496 -14.82 -18.42 -38.85
N ALA A 497 -15.20 -19.68 -38.62
CA ALA A 497 -14.35 -20.85 -38.81
C ALA A 497 -14.68 -21.48 -40.18
N ASP A 498 -13.90 -21.15 -41.20
CA ASP A 498 -14.10 -21.73 -42.53
C ASP A 498 -13.40 -23.09 -42.63
N ALA A 499 -14.21 -24.14 -42.76
CA ALA A 499 -13.76 -25.51 -42.94
C ALA A 499 -13.21 -25.83 -44.34
N VAL A 500 -13.34 -24.92 -45.33
CA VAL A 500 -12.80 -25.10 -46.68
C VAL A 500 -11.38 -24.56 -46.80
N SER A 501 -11.09 -23.42 -46.15
CA SER A 501 -9.72 -22.86 -46.04
C SER A 501 -8.99 -23.24 -44.75
N SER A 502 -9.57 -24.12 -43.92
CA SER A 502 -9.08 -24.50 -42.58
C SER A 502 -8.63 -23.30 -41.75
N THR A 503 -9.39 -22.19 -41.79
CA THR A 503 -8.98 -20.91 -41.20
C THR A 503 -10.10 -20.29 -40.35
N LEU A 504 -9.79 -20.07 -39.08
CA LEU A 504 -10.56 -19.26 -38.15
C LEU A 504 -10.17 -17.79 -38.32
N THR A 505 -11.11 -16.96 -38.76
CA THR A 505 -10.97 -15.49 -38.77
C THR A 505 -11.74 -14.91 -37.58
N VAL A 506 -11.07 -14.12 -36.74
CA VAL A 506 -11.65 -13.39 -35.61
C VAL A 506 -11.68 -11.91 -35.96
N SER A 507 -12.87 -11.34 -36.07
CA SER A 507 -13.08 -9.92 -36.43
C SER A 507 -13.31 -9.08 -35.18
N LEU A 508 -12.69 -7.90 -35.13
CA LEU A 508 -12.72 -6.97 -34.00
C LEU A 508 -13.64 -5.78 -34.30
N ASN A 509 -14.15 -5.13 -33.26
CA ASN A 509 -15.03 -3.96 -33.40
C ASN A 509 -14.27 -2.68 -33.85
N GLU A 510 -12.95 -2.62 -33.66
CA GLU A 510 -12.08 -1.47 -33.90
C GLU A 510 -10.64 -1.91 -34.26
N LYS A 511 -9.78 -0.99 -34.73
CA LYS A 511 -8.33 -1.26 -34.87
C LYS A 511 -7.70 -1.43 -33.48
N ARG A 512 -7.30 -2.64 -33.09
CA ARG A 512 -6.63 -2.89 -31.81
C ARG A 512 -5.10 -2.90 -31.95
N MET A 513 -4.41 -2.24 -31.02
CA MET A 513 -2.96 -2.32 -30.79
C MET A 513 -2.69 -2.73 -29.34
N GLY A 514 -1.45 -3.13 -29.05
CA GLY A 514 -1.06 -3.64 -27.74
C GLY A 514 -1.50 -5.10 -27.56
N ASN A 515 -1.91 -5.45 -26.34
CA ASN A 515 -2.18 -6.85 -25.99
C ASN A 515 -3.62 -7.26 -26.31
N LEU A 516 -3.79 -8.45 -26.89
CA LEU A 516 -5.08 -9.04 -27.22
C LEU A 516 -5.04 -10.56 -26.94
N THR A 517 -5.85 -11.03 -26.01
CA THR A 517 -5.97 -12.47 -25.70
C THR A 517 -7.16 -13.07 -26.43
N ILE A 518 -6.92 -14.11 -27.22
CA ILE A 518 -7.94 -14.93 -27.87
C ILE A 518 -7.93 -16.32 -27.23
N ALA A 519 -9.04 -16.69 -26.58
CA ALA A 519 -9.28 -18.04 -26.11
C ALA A 519 -10.13 -18.81 -27.13
N VAL A 520 -9.68 -19.99 -27.53
CA VAL A 520 -10.33 -20.88 -28.49
C VAL A 520 -10.56 -22.25 -27.86
N ARG A 521 -11.77 -22.77 -28.02
CA ARG A 521 -12.14 -24.15 -27.68
C ARG A 521 -12.52 -24.93 -28.93
N GLY A 522 -12.18 -26.21 -28.92
CA GLY A 522 -12.60 -27.15 -29.93
C GLY A 522 -12.55 -28.59 -29.45
N HIS A 523 -13.13 -29.49 -30.24
CA HIS A 523 -13.07 -30.94 -30.04
C HIS A 523 -12.77 -31.66 -31.35
N ARG A 524 -12.37 -32.91 -31.22
CA ARG A 524 -12.17 -33.85 -32.31
C ARG A 524 -12.61 -35.24 -31.86
N ASP A 525 -13.44 -35.91 -32.67
CA ASP A 525 -13.81 -37.30 -32.47
C ASP A 525 -12.54 -38.19 -32.45
N TYR A 526 -12.36 -38.96 -31.38
CA TYR A 526 -11.18 -39.82 -31.21
C TYR A 526 -11.41 -40.89 -30.13
N THR A 527 -11.45 -42.18 -30.49
CA THR A 527 -11.74 -43.25 -29.52
C THR A 527 -10.47 -43.86 -28.94
N ALA A 528 -10.18 -43.55 -27.68
CA ALA A 528 -8.93 -43.91 -27.02
C ALA A 528 -8.68 -45.43 -26.97
N GLY A 529 -7.49 -45.86 -27.36
CA GLY A 529 -7.06 -47.26 -27.41
C GLY A 529 -7.68 -48.12 -28.53
N LYS A 530 -8.75 -47.68 -29.21
CA LYS A 530 -9.22 -48.30 -30.47
C LYS A 530 -8.47 -47.74 -31.66
N ASP A 531 -8.30 -46.42 -31.73
CA ASP A 531 -7.58 -45.74 -32.79
C ASP A 531 -6.07 -45.97 -32.65
N GLN A 532 -5.61 -47.10 -33.19
CA GLN A 532 -4.23 -47.56 -33.15
C GLN A 532 -3.28 -46.83 -34.12
N ALA A 533 -3.81 -45.96 -34.98
CA ALA A 533 -3.04 -45.08 -35.84
C ALA A 533 -2.39 -43.95 -35.02
N GLU A 534 -1.26 -43.41 -35.50
CA GLU A 534 -0.64 -42.25 -34.86
C GLU A 534 -1.46 -40.98 -35.11
N LEU A 535 -1.83 -40.30 -34.02
CA LEU A 535 -2.49 -39.02 -34.03
C LEU A 535 -1.44 -37.92 -33.89
N VAL A 536 -1.29 -37.07 -34.91
CA VAL A 536 -0.60 -35.79 -34.72
C VAL A 536 -1.48 -34.88 -33.88
N LEU A 537 -0.97 -34.42 -32.75
CA LEU A 537 -1.69 -33.53 -31.83
C LEU A 537 -2.10 -32.22 -32.56
N PRO A 538 -3.39 -31.81 -32.52
CA PRO A 538 -3.84 -30.61 -33.20
C PRO A 538 -3.40 -29.35 -32.43
N VAL A 539 -2.51 -28.55 -33.04
CA VAL A 539 -2.03 -27.27 -32.50
C VAL A 539 -2.38 -26.14 -33.47
N LEU A 540 -3.32 -25.26 -33.08
CA LEU A 540 -3.70 -24.04 -33.82
C LEU A 540 -2.46 -23.23 -34.25
N GLU A 541 -2.49 -22.59 -35.43
CA GLU A 541 -1.35 -21.88 -36.04
C GLU A 541 -1.71 -20.40 -36.35
N PRO A 542 -1.17 -19.41 -35.60
CA PRO A 542 -1.52 -18.00 -35.77
C PRO A 542 -0.86 -17.36 -37.00
N LEU A 543 -1.65 -16.98 -38.00
CA LEU A 543 -1.17 -16.44 -39.26
C LEU A 543 -0.81 -14.95 -39.16
N GLY A 544 0.15 -14.50 -39.97
CA GLY A 544 0.64 -13.11 -39.98
C GLY A 544 1.60 -12.75 -38.83
N THR A 545 2.04 -13.74 -38.06
CA THR A 545 2.90 -13.57 -36.88
C THR A 545 4.39 -13.47 -37.26
N GLU A 546 5.14 -12.51 -36.70
CA GLU A 546 6.60 -12.39 -36.86
C GLU A 546 7.35 -13.38 -35.96
N ARG A 547 6.90 -13.54 -34.71
CA ARG A 547 7.47 -14.48 -33.75
C ARG A 547 6.38 -15.15 -32.92
N GLU A 548 6.47 -16.47 -32.85
CA GLU A 548 5.64 -17.32 -32.01
C GLU A 548 6.51 -17.97 -30.92
N ILE A 549 5.95 -18.08 -29.72
CA ILE A 549 6.39 -18.98 -28.66
C ILE A 549 5.15 -19.76 -28.23
N GLY A 550 5.26 -21.08 -28.07
CA GLY A 550 4.11 -21.91 -27.70
C GLY A 550 4.46 -22.95 -26.63
N SER A 551 3.47 -23.26 -25.78
CA SER A 551 3.44 -24.46 -24.94
C SER A 551 2.25 -25.34 -25.29
N LEU A 552 2.45 -26.66 -25.21
CA LEU A 552 1.41 -27.67 -25.37
C LEU A 552 1.45 -28.61 -24.17
N HIS A 553 0.32 -28.77 -23.48
CA HIS A 553 0.16 -29.65 -22.34
C HIS A 553 -0.89 -30.71 -22.66
N VAL A 554 -0.56 -31.99 -22.50
CA VAL A 554 -1.46 -33.11 -22.77
C VAL A 554 -1.90 -33.76 -21.47
N PHE A 555 -3.21 -33.87 -21.30
CA PHE A 555 -3.89 -34.49 -20.17
C PHE A 555 -4.65 -35.72 -20.67
N ALA A 556 -4.76 -36.73 -19.83
CA ALA A 556 -5.56 -37.92 -20.10
C ALA A 556 -6.15 -38.47 -18.80
N LYS A 557 -7.27 -39.20 -18.91
CA LYS A 557 -7.76 -40.03 -17.79
C LYS A 557 -6.72 -41.07 -17.40
N GLU A 558 -6.74 -41.54 -16.15
CA GLU A 558 -5.81 -42.58 -15.69
C GLU A 558 -5.97 -43.92 -16.44
N SER A 559 -7.15 -44.19 -17.01
CA SER A 559 -7.41 -45.30 -17.94
C SER A 559 -6.58 -45.24 -19.23
N ILE A 560 -6.02 -44.10 -19.60
CA ILE A 560 -5.40 -43.83 -20.90
C ILE A 560 -3.91 -43.51 -20.74
N GLU A 561 -3.09 -44.24 -21.47
CA GLU A 561 -1.67 -43.99 -21.65
C GLU A 561 -1.43 -43.31 -23.00
N VAL A 562 -0.80 -42.13 -22.99
CA VAL A 562 -0.41 -41.40 -24.21
C VAL A 562 1.06 -41.68 -24.49
N VAL A 563 1.32 -42.50 -25.50
CA VAL A 563 2.68 -42.87 -25.94
C VAL A 563 3.09 -41.94 -27.07
N THR A 564 4.21 -41.22 -26.92
CA THR A 564 4.73 -40.33 -27.97
C THR A 564 5.72 -41.07 -28.86
N ASN A 565 5.63 -40.89 -30.18
CA ASN A 565 6.66 -41.36 -31.11
C ASN A 565 7.74 -40.28 -31.27
N GLU A 566 8.83 -40.42 -30.53
CA GLU A 566 9.96 -39.46 -30.52
C GLU A 566 10.62 -39.30 -31.90
N ALA A 567 10.62 -40.34 -32.74
CA ALA A 567 11.25 -40.29 -34.06
C ALA A 567 10.47 -39.43 -35.08
N GLY A 568 9.18 -39.16 -34.82
CA GLY A 568 8.33 -38.28 -35.64
C GLY A 568 8.21 -36.84 -35.10
N LEU A 569 8.98 -36.47 -34.06
CA LEU A 569 8.85 -35.18 -33.39
C LEU A 569 9.47 -34.04 -34.21
N SER A 570 8.67 -33.05 -34.62
CA SER A 570 9.13 -31.82 -35.28
C SER A 570 8.90 -30.58 -34.42
N ALA A 571 9.96 -29.77 -34.29
CA ALA A 571 9.99 -28.44 -33.67
C ALA A 571 9.54 -28.31 -32.19
N ALA A 572 9.03 -29.38 -31.58
CA ALA A 572 8.71 -29.46 -30.17
C ALA A 572 9.94 -29.85 -29.32
N GLN A 573 10.04 -29.28 -28.12
CA GLN A 573 11.01 -29.64 -27.09
C GLN A 573 10.25 -30.10 -25.83
N PRO A 574 10.63 -31.21 -25.17
CA PRO A 574 9.90 -31.69 -24.00
C PRO A 574 10.03 -30.75 -22.80
N LEU A 575 8.94 -30.57 -22.06
CA LEU A 575 8.88 -29.84 -20.79
C LEU A 575 8.60 -30.80 -19.62
N PRO A 576 9.14 -30.53 -18.42
CA PRO A 576 8.83 -31.33 -17.23
C PRO A 576 7.35 -31.20 -16.87
N VAL A 577 6.67 -32.34 -16.71
CA VAL A 577 5.26 -32.40 -16.31
C VAL A 577 5.15 -32.18 -14.80
N VAL A 578 4.47 -31.10 -14.38
CA VAL A 578 4.23 -30.81 -12.96
C VAL A 578 2.95 -31.54 -12.51
N ALA A 579 3.12 -32.54 -11.65
CA ALA A 579 2.04 -33.45 -11.23
C ALA A 579 0.83 -32.78 -10.52
N ALA A 580 0.99 -31.53 -10.05
CA ALA A 580 -0.11 -30.75 -9.46
C ALA A 580 -1.15 -30.25 -10.47
N SER A 581 -0.87 -30.34 -11.78
CA SER A 581 -1.81 -29.96 -12.84
C SER A 581 -2.75 -31.11 -13.21
N ALA A 582 -3.74 -31.36 -12.36
CA ALA A 582 -4.91 -32.19 -12.69
C ALA A 582 -6.07 -31.32 -13.20
N ILE A 583 -6.80 -31.81 -14.21
CA ILE A 583 -8.00 -31.16 -14.76
C ILE A 583 -9.15 -32.16 -14.65
N ALA A 584 -10.07 -31.92 -13.72
CA ALA A 584 -11.17 -32.83 -13.36
C ALA A 584 -10.68 -34.27 -13.08
N ASP A 585 -11.09 -35.26 -13.88
CA ASP A 585 -10.69 -36.67 -13.78
C ASP A 585 -9.44 -37.01 -14.62
N THR A 586 -8.75 -36.01 -15.15
CA THR A 586 -7.55 -36.17 -15.99
C THR A 586 -6.29 -35.61 -15.34
N ARG A 587 -5.16 -36.27 -15.63
CA ARG A 587 -3.82 -35.90 -15.16
C ARG A 587 -2.94 -35.49 -16.35
N ALA A 588 -2.04 -34.54 -16.14
CA ALA A 588 -1.02 -34.22 -17.15
C ALA A 588 -0.12 -35.45 -17.41
N THR A 589 0.12 -35.78 -18.67
CA THR A 589 0.87 -36.97 -19.12
C THR A 589 2.14 -36.60 -19.90
N SER A 590 2.12 -35.48 -20.64
CA SER A 590 3.26 -34.98 -21.39
C SER A 590 3.12 -33.47 -21.62
N SER A 591 4.22 -32.78 -21.91
CA SER A 591 4.23 -31.35 -22.20
C SER A 591 5.40 -30.99 -23.10
N TRP A 592 5.22 -29.97 -23.94
CA TRP A 592 6.24 -29.49 -24.87
C TRP A 592 6.21 -27.96 -24.99
N SER A 593 7.34 -27.37 -25.39
CA SER A 593 7.44 -26.02 -25.92
C SER A 593 7.82 -26.03 -27.40
N PHE A 594 7.50 -24.96 -28.12
CA PHE A 594 7.91 -24.74 -29.51
C PHE A 594 8.12 -23.24 -29.79
N THR A 595 8.95 -22.94 -30.80
CA THR A 595 9.31 -21.57 -31.22
C THR A 595 9.39 -21.41 -32.75
N ARG A 596 8.94 -22.42 -33.50
CA ARG A 596 8.93 -22.45 -34.97
C ARG A 596 7.90 -23.46 -35.48
N ARG A 597 7.31 -23.18 -36.64
CA ARG A 597 6.44 -24.10 -37.39
C ARG A 597 7.25 -24.84 -38.49
N PRO A 598 6.79 -26.03 -38.97
CA PRO A 598 5.67 -26.80 -38.48
C PRO A 598 6.03 -27.58 -37.21
N VAL A 599 5.10 -27.55 -36.24
CA VAL A 599 5.15 -28.41 -35.04
C VAL A 599 4.46 -29.73 -35.37
N THR A 600 5.06 -30.85 -34.98
CA THR A 600 4.47 -32.18 -35.20
C THR A 600 4.80 -33.04 -33.99
N ILE A 601 3.76 -33.51 -33.30
CA ILE A 601 3.88 -34.36 -32.12
C ILE A 601 2.95 -35.56 -32.36
N PRO A 602 3.47 -36.67 -32.91
CA PRO A 602 2.70 -37.88 -33.12
C PRO A 602 2.60 -38.69 -31.82
N VAL A 603 1.38 -39.03 -31.43
CA VAL A 603 1.08 -39.86 -30.26
C VAL A 603 0.17 -41.04 -30.62
N LYS A 604 0.18 -42.08 -29.79
CA LYS A 604 -0.76 -43.19 -29.82
C LYS A 604 -1.34 -43.38 -28.42
N THR A 605 -2.64 -43.58 -28.31
CA THR A 605 -3.26 -43.92 -27.02
C THR A 605 -3.35 -45.44 -26.82
N VAL A 606 -3.16 -45.88 -25.58
CA VAL A 606 -3.33 -47.27 -25.15
C VAL A 606 -4.19 -47.26 -23.88
N ARG A 607 -5.21 -48.12 -23.80
CA ARG A 607 -6.02 -48.25 -22.58
C ARG A 607 -5.31 -49.17 -21.60
N LYS A 608 -5.04 -48.71 -20.38
CA LYS A 608 -4.45 -49.54 -19.31
C LYS A 608 -5.47 -50.59 -18.85
N PRO A 609 -5.05 -51.84 -18.56
CA PRO A 609 -5.92 -52.82 -17.93
C PRO A 609 -6.28 -52.35 -16.51
N THR A 610 -7.47 -52.70 -16.01
CA THR A 610 -7.82 -52.49 -14.59
C THR A 610 -6.78 -53.15 -13.68
N SER A 611 -6.36 -52.46 -12.63
CA SER A 611 -5.62 -53.04 -11.50
C SER A 611 -6.52 -53.01 -10.27
N ILE A 612 -6.48 -54.07 -9.45
CA ILE A 612 -7.29 -54.20 -8.25
C ILE A 612 -6.38 -54.69 -7.12
N GLU A 613 -6.12 -53.78 -6.18
CA GLU A 613 -5.46 -54.10 -4.91
C GLU A 613 -6.53 -54.32 -3.85
N ALA A 614 -6.28 -55.16 -2.85
CA ALA A 614 -7.21 -55.39 -1.75
C ALA A 614 -6.51 -55.38 -0.38
N SER A 615 -7.11 -54.72 0.61
CA SER A 615 -6.64 -54.78 1.99
C SER A 615 -7.72 -55.22 2.98
N VAL A 616 -7.30 -56.01 3.98
CA VAL A 616 -8.19 -56.74 4.89
C VAL A 616 -7.87 -56.40 6.33
N ALA A 617 -8.75 -55.67 6.99
CA ALA A 617 -8.56 -55.17 8.35
C ALA A 617 -9.58 -55.83 9.31
N THR A 618 -9.17 -56.90 9.99
CA THR A 618 -10.05 -57.71 10.84
C THR A 618 -9.86 -57.40 12.32
N THR A 619 -10.88 -56.82 12.95
CA THR A 619 -11.00 -56.72 14.41
C THR A 619 -11.78 -57.91 14.95
N VAL A 620 -11.20 -58.62 15.91
CA VAL A 620 -11.90 -59.61 16.74
C VAL A 620 -12.13 -59.01 18.12
N HIS A 621 -13.39 -58.95 18.57
CA HIS A 621 -13.77 -58.43 19.87
C HIS A 621 -14.34 -59.55 20.75
N LEU A 622 -13.55 -59.97 21.74
CA LEU A 622 -13.82 -61.14 22.59
C LEU A 622 -14.60 -60.74 23.84
N GLN A 623 -15.82 -61.25 23.96
CA GLN A 623 -16.68 -61.15 25.13
C GLN A 623 -16.79 -62.52 25.84
N PRO A 624 -17.31 -62.60 27.08
CA PRO A 624 -17.34 -63.86 27.84
C PRO A 624 -18.12 -65.01 27.18
N GLU A 625 -19.16 -64.70 26.41
CA GLU A 625 -20.06 -65.69 25.76
C GLU A 625 -20.09 -65.62 24.23
N LEU A 626 -19.45 -64.61 23.63
CA LEU A 626 -19.52 -64.29 22.21
C LEU A 626 -18.20 -63.65 21.75
N ALA A 627 -17.88 -63.78 20.47
CA ALA A 627 -16.81 -63.05 19.81
C ALA A 627 -17.39 -62.36 18.58
N GLU A 628 -17.44 -61.04 18.59
CA GLU A 628 -17.85 -60.25 17.43
C GLU A 628 -16.64 -60.08 16.50
N VAL A 629 -16.78 -60.44 15.23
CA VAL A 629 -15.74 -60.27 14.21
C VAL A 629 -16.20 -59.23 13.20
N LYS A 630 -15.38 -58.20 13.00
CA LYS A 630 -15.59 -57.14 12.01
C LYS A 630 -14.38 -57.06 11.09
N SER A 631 -14.57 -57.39 9.81
CA SER A 631 -13.55 -57.23 8.78
C SER A 631 -13.92 -56.09 7.86
N HIS A 632 -13.11 -55.03 7.84
CA HIS A 632 -13.16 -54.04 6.77
C HIS A 632 -12.35 -54.58 5.60
N LEU A 633 -13.00 -54.69 4.44
CA LEU A 633 -12.41 -55.16 3.20
C LEU A 633 -12.43 -54.00 2.20
N ASP A 634 -11.25 -53.43 1.93
CA ASP A 634 -11.07 -52.34 0.98
C ASP A 634 -10.55 -52.90 -0.34
N PHE A 635 -11.21 -52.57 -1.45
CA PHE A 635 -10.66 -52.74 -2.80
C PHE A 635 -10.26 -51.39 -3.35
N VAL A 636 -9.04 -51.26 -3.88
CA VAL A 636 -8.56 -50.07 -4.60
C VAL A 636 -8.55 -50.39 -6.09
N VAL A 637 -9.50 -49.81 -6.82
CA VAL A 637 -9.67 -50.04 -8.26
C VAL A 637 -8.99 -48.92 -9.04
N GLN A 638 -7.96 -49.27 -9.79
CA GLN A 638 -7.15 -48.32 -10.58
C GLN A 638 -7.42 -48.48 -12.08
N TYR A 639 -7.10 -47.43 -12.83
CA TYR A 639 -7.23 -47.32 -14.29
C TYR A 639 -8.67 -47.34 -14.82
N ALA A 640 -9.41 -48.44 -14.69
CA ALA A 640 -10.78 -48.56 -15.19
C ALA A 640 -11.68 -49.24 -14.17
N GLY A 641 -12.83 -48.60 -13.87
CA GLY A 641 -13.71 -48.99 -12.77
C GLY A 641 -14.41 -50.34 -12.97
N VAL A 642 -14.91 -50.91 -11.86
CA VAL A 642 -15.66 -52.17 -11.86
C VAL A 642 -16.96 -52.04 -11.06
N ASP A 643 -18.00 -52.76 -11.48
CA ASP A 643 -19.31 -52.81 -10.80
C ASP A 643 -19.49 -54.07 -9.93
N THR A 644 -18.54 -55.00 -9.95
CA THR A 644 -18.68 -56.33 -9.35
C THR A 644 -17.46 -56.65 -8.48
N PHE A 645 -17.67 -56.93 -7.20
CA PHE A 645 -16.64 -57.32 -6.25
C PHE A 645 -16.86 -58.74 -5.74
N ARG A 646 -15.78 -59.48 -5.46
CA ARG A 646 -15.84 -60.87 -5.03
C ARG A 646 -14.88 -61.16 -3.89
N PHE A 647 -15.31 -61.98 -2.95
CA PHE A 647 -14.50 -62.46 -1.84
C PHE A 647 -15.03 -63.80 -1.31
N LEU A 648 -14.18 -64.57 -0.65
CA LEU A 648 -14.54 -65.82 0.00
C LEU A 648 -14.77 -65.59 1.49
N VAL A 649 -15.88 -66.12 1.99
CA VAL A 649 -16.27 -66.15 3.40
C VAL A 649 -16.22 -67.60 3.90
N PRO A 650 -15.72 -67.89 5.12
CA PRO A 650 -15.69 -69.27 5.62
C PRO A 650 -17.10 -69.87 5.70
N ALA A 651 -17.29 -71.11 5.23
CA ALA A 651 -18.61 -71.73 5.15
C ALA A 651 -19.30 -71.84 6.52
N ALA A 652 -18.54 -71.98 7.61
CA ALA A 652 -19.04 -72.03 8.98
C ALA A 652 -19.67 -70.71 9.50
N VAL A 653 -19.42 -69.57 8.83
CA VAL A 653 -19.97 -68.25 9.21
C VAL A 653 -20.89 -67.63 8.17
N SER A 654 -20.84 -68.09 6.91
CA SER A 654 -21.51 -67.43 5.78
C SER A 654 -23.03 -67.24 5.92
N GLU A 655 -23.75 -68.07 6.67
CA GLU A 655 -25.19 -67.88 6.93
C GLU A 655 -25.49 -66.75 7.94
N ARG A 656 -24.46 -66.27 8.64
CA ARG A 656 -24.54 -65.35 9.79
C ARG A 656 -23.74 -64.07 9.54
N VAL A 657 -23.34 -63.84 8.30
CA VAL A 657 -22.53 -62.71 7.85
C VAL A 657 -23.42 -61.59 7.33
N GLN A 658 -23.20 -60.39 7.86
CA GLN A 658 -23.75 -59.13 7.38
C GLN A 658 -22.68 -58.42 6.55
N ILE A 659 -23.08 -57.78 5.45
CA ILE A 659 -22.18 -57.11 4.50
C ILE A 659 -22.80 -55.74 4.18
N GLU A 660 -22.04 -54.68 4.45
CA GLU A 660 -22.44 -53.29 4.24
C GLU A 660 -21.38 -52.56 3.41
N ALA A 661 -21.78 -51.74 2.42
CA ALA A 661 -20.85 -50.83 1.76
C ALA A 661 -20.71 -49.54 2.59
N VAL A 662 -19.47 -49.17 2.92
CA VAL A 662 -19.18 -48.04 3.82
C VAL A 662 -18.51 -46.90 3.06
N ALA A 663 -18.93 -45.65 3.32
CA ALA A 663 -18.35 -44.46 2.73
C ALA A 663 -16.90 -44.24 3.19
N VAL A 664 -15.98 -44.10 2.25
CA VAL A 664 -14.59 -43.68 2.50
C VAL A 664 -14.45 -42.24 1.97
N GLN A 665 -14.06 -41.31 2.85
CA GLN A 665 -13.91 -39.87 2.52
C GLN A 665 -15.16 -39.24 1.86
N GLY A 666 -16.36 -39.77 2.15
CA GLY A 666 -17.63 -39.31 1.58
C GLY A 666 -18.02 -39.95 0.25
N ASN A 667 -17.16 -40.75 -0.37
CA ASN A 667 -17.47 -41.54 -1.55
C ASN A 667 -17.68 -43.02 -1.21
N SER A 668 -18.80 -43.56 -1.69
CA SER A 668 -19.04 -44.99 -1.87
C SER A 668 -20.11 -45.18 -2.95
N THR A 669 -20.33 -46.42 -3.35
CA THR A 669 -21.52 -46.81 -4.12
C THR A 669 -22.36 -47.76 -3.27
N GLU A 670 -23.69 -47.71 -3.43
CA GLU A 670 -24.60 -48.63 -2.76
C GLU A 670 -24.57 -50.03 -3.41
N ILE A 671 -24.80 -51.06 -2.59
CA ILE A 671 -24.92 -52.44 -3.07
C ILE A 671 -26.28 -52.59 -3.76
N LYS A 672 -26.25 -52.91 -5.06
CA LYS A 672 -27.45 -53.20 -5.86
C LYS A 672 -27.94 -54.64 -5.65
N GLN A 673 -27.00 -55.58 -5.51
CA GLN A 673 -27.29 -56.99 -5.27
C GLN A 673 -26.10 -57.65 -4.57
N GLN A 674 -26.39 -58.59 -3.67
CA GLN A 674 -25.40 -59.50 -3.11
C GLN A 674 -25.92 -60.93 -3.16
N SER A 675 -25.03 -61.88 -3.46
CA SER A 675 -25.40 -63.29 -3.55
C SER A 675 -24.23 -64.21 -3.17
N PRO A 676 -24.44 -65.21 -2.29
CA PRO A 676 -23.51 -66.31 -2.11
C PRO A 676 -23.59 -67.32 -3.26
N GLY A 677 -22.45 -67.87 -3.67
CA GLY A 677 -22.35 -68.99 -4.60
C GLY A 677 -22.28 -70.36 -3.90
N ALA A 678 -21.98 -71.40 -4.67
CA ALA A 678 -21.80 -72.76 -4.14
C ALA A 678 -20.52 -72.86 -3.28
N ALA A 679 -20.59 -73.64 -2.19
CA ALA A 679 -19.45 -73.86 -1.32
C ALA A 679 -18.35 -74.71 -2.01
N GLN A 680 -17.09 -74.30 -1.86
CA GLN A 680 -15.91 -74.93 -2.43
C GLN A 680 -14.79 -74.91 -1.38
N ASP A 681 -14.19 -76.07 -1.08
CA ASP A 681 -13.03 -76.23 -0.18
C ASP A 681 -13.14 -75.52 1.19
N GLY A 682 -14.35 -75.52 1.77
CA GLY A 682 -14.65 -74.90 3.07
C GLY A 682 -15.00 -73.40 3.01
N TRP A 683 -15.02 -72.81 1.82
CA TRP A 683 -15.34 -71.41 1.56
C TRP A 683 -16.64 -71.24 0.76
N ILE A 684 -17.29 -70.09 0.91
CA ILE A 684 -18.42 -69.66 0.08
C ILE A 684 -18.03 -68.35 -0.64
N PRO A 685 -18.05 -68.32 -1.98
CA PRO A 685 -17.78 -67.10 -2.76
C PRO A 685 -19.00 -66.16 -2.68
N TRP A 686 -18.80 -64.97 -2.15
CA TRP A 686 -19.76 -63.88 -2.26
C TRP A 686 -19.47 -63.04 -3.49
N THR A 687 -20.53 -62.66 -4.19
CA THR A 687 -20.48 -61.71 -5.32
C THR A 687 -21.37 -60.53 -4.98
N ILE A 688 -20.78 -59.33 -4.97
CA ILE A 688 -21.43 -58.06 -4.65
C ILE A 688 -21.46 -57.22 -5.93
N ILE A 689 -22.65 -56.84 -6.38
CA ILE A 689 -22.87 -55.98 -7.54
C ILE A 689 -23.28 -54.60 -7.04
N MET A 690 -22.59 -53.57 -7.52
CA MET A 690 -22.77 -52.17 -7.14
C MET A 690 -23.81 -51.49 -8.03
N GLN A 691 -24.33 -50.34 -7.59
CA GLN A 691 -25.30 -49.54 -8.35
C GLN A 691 -24.70 -48.85 -9.59
N ARG A 692 -23.41 -48.51 -9.53
CA ARG A 692 -22.56 -47.93 -10.59
C ARG A 692 -21.16 -48.56 -10.52
N GLU A 693 -20.38 -48.43 -11.58
CA GLU A 693 -18.95 -48.77 -11.56
C GLU A 693 -18.20 -47.90 -10.55
N VAL A 694 -17.17 -48.47 -9.91
CA VAL A 694 -16.35 -47.81 -8.89
C VAL A 694 -14.90 -47.75 -9.34
N LEU A 695 -14.32 -46.56 -9.23
CA LEU A 695 -12.89 -46.25 -9.43
C LEU A 695 -12.38 -45.62 -8.12
N GLY A 696 -11.16 -45.95 -7.70
CA GLY A 696 -10.65 -45.64 -6.36
C GLY A 696 -11.07 -46.68 -5.31
N THR A 697 -11.14 -46.27 -4.04
CA THR A 697 -11.37 -47.18 -2.91
C THR A 697 -12.86 -47.48 -2.68
N GLN A 698 -13.23 -48.76 -2.64
CA GLN A 698 -14.53 -49.24 -2.18
C GLN A 698 -14.36 -50.10 -0.92
N ARG A 699 -14.96 -49.67 0.20
CA ARG A 699 -14.95 -50.39 1.47
C ARG A 699 -16.21 -51.24 1.65
N PHE A 700 -16.04 -52.45 2.13
CA PHE A 700 -17.09 -53.31 2.66
C PHE A 700 -16.83 -53.60 4.14
N LEU A 701 -17.82 -53.42 5.00
CA LEU A 701 -17.82 -53.95 6.37
C LEU A 701 -18.48 -55.33 6.34
N ILE A 702 -17.76 -56.33 6.82
CA ILE A 702 -18.21 -57.72 6.92
C ILE A 702 -18.23 -58.07 8.41
N SER A 703 -19.42 -58.15 9.01
CA SER A 703 -19.62 -58.45 10.43
C SER A 703 -20.26 -59.83 10.64
N TYR A 704 -19.78 -60.57 11.63
CA TYR A 704 -20.38 -61.83 12.07
C TYR A 704 -19.98 -62.19 13.50
N ASP A 705 -20.87 -62.90 14.20
CA ASP A 705 -20.62 -63.41 15.53
C ASP A 705 -20.05 -64.84 15.51
N LEU A 706 -19.26 -65.17 16.53
CA LEU A 706 -18.82 -66.53 16.83
C LEU A 706 -19.07 -66.85 18.31
N LYS A 707 -19.36 -68.13 18.63
CA LYS A 707 -19.49 -68.61 20.01
C LYS A 707 -18.24 -69.41 20.39
N PRO A 708 -17.41 -68.94 21.34
CA PRO A 708 -16.22 -69.67 21.78
C PRO A 708 -16.58 -71.04 22.36
N ALA A 709 -15.93 -72.10 21.90
CA ALA A 709 -16.19 -73.48 22.33
C ALA A 709 -15.45 -73.78 23.65
N ALA A 710 -16.11 -74.47 24.58
CA ALA A 710 -15.46 -74.91 25.83
C ALA A 710 -14.37 -75.96 25.55
N ALA A 711 -13.20 -75.82 26.19
CA ALA A 711 -12.13 -76.80 26.07
C ALA A 711 -12.50 -78.10 26.80
N ALA A 712 -12.29 -79.26 26.16
CA ALA A 712 -12.65 -80.55 26.73
C ALA A 712 -11.67 -80.97 27.86
N GLY A 713 -12.18 -81.01 29.10
CA GLY A 713 -11.51 -81.67 30.23
C GLY A 713 -10.80 -80.75 31.25
N ASP A 714 -10.86 -79.43 31.10
CA ASP A 714 -10.23 -78.49 32.04
C ASP A 714 -11.16 -78.10 33.21
N LYS A 715 -10.55 -77.71 34.35
CA LYS A 715 -11.23 -77.09 35.50
C LYS A 715 -11.19 -75.57 35.46
N LEU A 716 -10.31 -74.98 34.65
CA LEU A 716 -10.28 -73.54 34.39
C LEU A 716 -11.26 -73.17 33.29
N SER A 717 -11.72 -71.92 33.29
CA SER A 717 -12.76 -71.36 32.41
C SER A 717 -12.32 -71.16 30.95
N LEU A 718 -11.57 -72.12 30.39
CA LEU A 718 -10.90 -72.04 29.10
C LEU A 718 -11.86 -72.31 27.94
N ARG A 719 -11.94 -71.36 27.00
CA ARG A 719 -12.63 -71.52 25.72
C ARG A 719 -11.66 -71.29 24.56
N LYS A 720 -11.91 -71.96 23.44
CA LYS A 720 -11.15 -71.82 22.19
C LYS A 720 -12.03 -71.28 21.07
N LEU A 721 -11.41 -70.56 20.15
CA LEU A 721 -12.06 -69.99 18.98
C LEU A 721 -11.06 -69.85 17.83
N ASP A 722 -11.42 -70.38 16.66
CA ASP A 722 -10.64 -70.19 15.43
C ASP A 722 -11.35 -69.16 14.54
N VAL A 723 -10.64 -68.11 14.12
CA VAL A 723 -11.15 -67.05 13.25
C VAL A 723 -10.37 -67.05 11.94
N GLN A 724 -11.07 -67.13 10.80
CA GLN A 724 -10.45 -67.12 9.47
C GLN A 724 -10.66 -65.77 8.78
N ALA A 725 -9.58 -65.21 8.22
CA ALA A 725 -9.63 -63.93 7.51
C ALA A 725 -10.31 -64.06 6.13
N VAL A 726 -11.22 -63.15 5.82
CA VAL A 726 -11.93 -63.09 4.52
C VAL A 726 -10.93 -62.96 3.37
N ARG A 727 -11.03 -63.81 2.33
CA ARG A 727 -10.12 -63.78 1.17
C ARG A 727 -10.72 -62.97 0.02
N PRO A 728 -10.23 -61.75 -0.32
CA PRO A 728 -10.63 -61.08 -1.55
C PRO A 728 -10.30 -61.92 -2.79
N LEU A 729 -11.05 -61.70 -3.86
CA LEU A 729 -10.81 -62.28 -5.19
C LEU A 729 -10.69 -61.17 -6.24
N GLY A 730 -10.10 -61.52 -7.38
CA GLY A 730 -10.08 -60.67 -8.56
C GLY A 730 -11.46 -60.47 -9.19
N TYR A 731 -11.54 -59.53 -10.13
CA TYR A 731 -12.74 -59.29 -10.94
C TYR A 731 -12.89 -60.33 -12.04
N GLU A 732 -14.11 -60.82 -12.23
CA GLU A 732 -14.47 -61.77 -13.30
C GLU A 732 -15.90 -61.48 -13.75
N LYS A 733 -16.06 -61.13 -15.04
CA LYS A 733 -17.35 -60.79 -15.64
C LYS A 733 -17.37 -61.24 -17.10
N GLY A 734 -18.04 -62.35 -17.38
CA GLY A 734 -17.97 -63.01 -18.68
C GLY A 734 -16.55 -63.54 -18.94
N GLU A 735 -15.95 -63.16 -20.07
CA GLU A 735 -14.58 -63.56 -20.43
C GLU A 735 -13.50 -62.66 -19.80
N VAL A 736 -13.86 -61.47 -19.30
CA VAL A 736 -12.91 -60.54 -18.67
C VAL A 736 -12.57 -61.03 -17.27
N LYS A 737 -11.27 -61.32 -17.04
CA LYS A 737 -10.72 -61.69 -15.73
C LYS A 737 -9.53 -60.81 -15.38
N THR A 738 -9.58 -60.19 -14.21
CA THR A 738 -8.51 -59.35 -13.66
C THR A 738 -8.12 -59.91 -12.30
N PRO A 739 -6.93 -60.51 -12.13
CA PRO A 739 -6.47 -60.97 -10.82
C PRO A 739 -6.22 -59.79 -9.88
N LEU A 740 -6.12 -60.07 -8.58
CA LEU A 740 -5.60 -59.08 -7.63
C LEU A 740 -4.12 -58.83 -7.91
N SER A 741 -3.71 -57.56 -7.91
CA SER A 741 -2.30 -57.16 -8.08
C SER A 741 -1.52 -57.23 -6.77
N GLN A 742 -2.16 -56.88 -5.65
CA GLN A 742 -1.63 -57.01 -4.30
C GLN A 742 -2.75 -57.34 -3.29
N ILE A 743 -2.40 -58.09 -2.25
CA ILE A 743 -3.18 -58.23 -1.01
C ILE A 743 -2.33 -57.76 0.17
N THR A 744 -2.93 -57.16 1.21
CA THR A 744 -2.26 -56.93 2.50
C THR A 744 -3.29 -56.91 3.61
N GLY A 745 -3.06 -57.61 4.71
CA GLY A 745 -4.03 -57.71 5.80
C GLY A 745 -3.43 -57.52 7.19
N GLU A 746 -4.25 -56.97 8.08
CA GLU A 746 -3.97 -56.81 9.50
C GLU A 746 -5.12 -57.41 10.33
N MET A 747 -4.78 -58.07 11.43
CA MET A 747 -5.75 -58.62 12.38
C MET A 747 -5.43 -58.12 13.78
N VAL A 748 -6.40 -57.54 14.48
CA VAL A 748 -6.26 -57.11 15.89
C VAL A 748 -7.26 -57.82 16.79
N ILE A 749 -6.80 -58.22 17.97
CA ILE A 749 -7.65 -58.78 19.02
C ILE A 749 -7.89 -57.72 20.09
N THR A 750 -9.16 -57.46 20.39
CA THR A 750 -9.61 -56.75 21.58
C THR A 750 -10.36 -57.73 22.49
N LYS A 751 -10.39 -57.46 23.79
CA LYS A 751 -10.98 -58.33 24.80
C LYS A 751 -11.79 -57.53 25.82
N ASP A 752 -12.76 -58.20 26.44
CA ASP A 752 -13.35 -57.78 27.72
C ASP A 752 -12.32 -57.86 28.86
N ASP A 753 -12.50 -57.07 29.92
CA ASP A 753 -11.58 -57.04 31.06
C ASP A 753 -11.58 -58.34 31.86
N SER A 754 -12.69 -59.09 31.91
CA SER A 754 -12.78 -60.38 32.60
C SER A 754 -12.03 -61.52 31.90
N LEU A 755 -11.45 -61.29 30.72
CA LEU A 755 -10.74 -62.30 29.94
C LEU A 755 -9.23 -62.11 29.99
N ALA A 756 -8.48 -63.20 30.17
CA ALA A 756 -7.11 -63.31 29.66
C ALA A 756 -7.13 -64.03 28.32
N VAL A 757 -6.32 -63.59 27.37
CA VAL A 757 -6.34 -64.08 25.98
C VAL A 757 -4.93 -64.35 25.49
N SER A 758 -4.76 -65.45 24.77
CA SER A 758 -3.60 -65.72 23.92
C SER A 758 -4.06 -66.20 22.55
N ALA A 759 -3.35 -65.81 21.49
CA ALA A 759 -3.65 -66.25 20.14
C ALA A 759 -2.37 -66.59 19.36
N GLN A 760 -2.55 -67.40 18.31
CA GLN A 760 -1.52 -67.74 17.33
C GLN A 760 -2.16 -67.71 15.94
N ALA A 761 -1.58 -66.91 15.02
CA ALA A 761 -1.95 -66.92 13.62
C ALA A 761 -1.19 -68.01 12.86
N THR A 762 -1.84 -68.65 11.89
CA THR A 762 -1.27 -69.72 11.06
C THR A 762 -1.77 -69.64 9.62
N GLY A 763 -0.98 -70.12 8.67
CA GLY A 763 -1.26 -70.01 7.22
C GLY A 763 -0.65 -68.75 6.60
N GLY A 764 -0.34 -68.82 5.29
CA GLY A 764 0.32 -67.73 4.57
C GLY A 764 1.68 -67.34 5.16
N ASP A 765 2.00 -66.05 5.04
CA ASP A 765 3.18 -65.34 5.55
C ASP A 765 2.85 -64.53 6.82
N VAL A 766 1.88 -64.98 7.63
CA VAL A 766 1.38 -64.20 8.76
C VAL A 766 2.40 -64.08 9.91
N GLU A 767 2.66 -62.84 10.33
CA GLU A 767 3.59 -62.48 11.41
C GLU A 767 2.87 -61.73 12.56
N PRO A 768 3.30 -61.90 13.83
CA PRO A 768 2.84 -61.08 14.94
C PRO A 768 3.57 -59.73 14.95
N ILE A 769 2.83 -58.63 15.18
CA ILE A 769 3.35 -57.25 15.21
C ILE A 769 2.97 -56.53 16.51
N ASP A 770 3.64 -55.43 16.85
CA ASP A 770 3.18 -54.55 17.94
C ASP A 770 1.88 -53.84 17.51
N VAL A 771 0.96 -53.63 18.46
CA VAL A 771 -0.31 -52.92 18.25
C VAL A 771 -0.08 -51.48 17.73
N ARG A 772 1.07 -50.88 18.01
CA ARG A 772 1.50 -49.56 17.51
C ARG A 772 1.96 -49.56 16.06
N GLU A 773 2.22 -50.73 15.48
CA GLU A 773 2.61 -50.85 14.08
C GLU A 773 1.40 -50.97 13.14
N LEU A 774 0.19 -51.15 13.68
CA LEU A 774 -1.06 -51.19 12.90
C LEU A 774 -1.23 -49.93 12.04
N SER A 775 -1.66 -50.15 10.80
CA SER A 775 -1.74 -49.16 9.73
C SER A 775 -3.13 -49.12 9.05
N LEU A 776 -3.84 -50.24 9.03
CA LEU A 776 -5.22 -50.38 8.53
C LEU A 776 -6.26 -50.30 9.67
N LEU A 777 -5.81 -50.55 10.91
CA LEU A 777 -6.63 -50.61 12.12
C LEU A 777 -6.18 -49.58 13.16
N PRO A 778 -7.05 -49.21 14.13
CA PRO A 778 -6.65 -48.38 15.27
C PRO A 778 -5.52 -49.03 16.06
N GLN A 779 -4.59 -48.22 16.56
CA GLN A 779 -3.44 -48.67 17.38
C GLN A 779 -3.86 -48.97 18.83
N SER A 780 -4.89 -49.80 19.00
CA SER A 780 -5.41 -50.27 20.28
C SER A 780 -5.88 -51.73 20.19
N GLY A 781 -5.48 -52.55 21.17
CA GLY A 781 -5.66 -54.00 21.14
C GLY A 781 -4.80 -54.72 22.16
N THR A 782 -4.92 -56.05 22.20
CA THR A 782 -4.12 -56.95 23.07
C THR A 782 -3.03 -57.68 22.28
N GLN A 783 -3.33 -58.10 21.04
CA GLN A 783 -2.39 -58.74 20.11
C GLN A 783 -2.73 -58.31 18.68
N ALA A 784 -1.72 -58.19 17.82
CA ALA A 784 -1.86 -57.78 16.43
C ALA A 784 -1.02 -58.70 15.51
N PHE A 785 -1.49 -58.90 14.28
CA PHE A 785 -0.84 -59.73 13.26
C PHE A 785 -0.97 -59.07 11.88
N ARG A 786 0.00 -59.31 10.98
CA ARG A 786 0.02 -58.83 9.59
C ARG A 786 0.35 -59.97 8.61
N TYR A 787 -0.14 -59.87 7.37
CA TYR A 787 0.22 -60.75 6.26
C TYR A 787 0.19 -60.00 4.92
N PHE A 788 1.02 -60.40 3.95
CA PHE A 788 1.09 -59.80 2.61
C PHE A 788 0.68 -60.77 1.50
N THR A 789 0.41 -62.05 1.84
CA THR A 789 -0.11 -63.07 0.92
C THR A 789 -1.23 -63.88 1.56
N GLN A 790 -2.17 -64.35 0.75
CA GLN A 790 -3.16 -65.33 1.18
C GLN A 790 -3.24 -66.46 0.16
N PRO A 791 -2.41 -67.52 0.31
CA PRO A 791 -2.31 -68.60 -0.66
C PRO A 791 -3.65 -69.28 -0.94
N GLU A 792 -3.79 -69.86 -2.14
CA GLU A 792 -5.01 -70.58 -2.50
C GLU A 792 -5.23 -71.82 -1.61
N ASP A 793 -4.14 -72.48 -1.20
CA ASP A 793 -4.12 -73.71 -0.41
C ASP A 793 -4.23 -73.53 1.11
N LYS A 794 -4.07 -72.31 1.64
CA LYS A 794 -3.98 -72.04 3.09
C LYS A 794 -4.77 -70.80 3.54
N ALA A 795 -5.75 -71.03 4.39
CA ALA A 795 -6.47 -69.98 5.11
C ALA A 795 -5.60 -69.34 6.20
N ILE A 796 -5.52 -68.00 6.23
CA ILE A 796 -5.02 -67.29 7.42
C ILE A 796 -6.02 -67.55 8.56
N THR A 797 -5.59 -68.31 9.55
CA THR A 797 -6.40 -68.81 10.66
C THR A 797 -5.78 -68.38 11.98
N LEU A 798 -6.53 -67.56 12.73
CA LEU A 798 -6.17 -67.03 14.03
C LEU A 798 -6.81 -67.91 15.11
N ALA A 799 -6.01 -68.78 15.73
CA ALA A 799 -6.42 -69.66 16.80
C ALA A 799 -6.30 -68.95 18.16
N ILE A 800 -7.43 -68.71 18.83
CA ILE A 800 -7.56 -67.93 20.05
C ILE A 800 -7.92 -68.85 21.22
N SER A 801 -7.28 -68.64 22.37
CA SER A 801 -7.64 -69.26 23.66
C SER A 801 -7.93 -68.16 24.68
N GLN A 802 -9.11 -68.20 25.31
CA GLN A 802 -9.55 -67.23 26.31
C GLN A 802 -9.91 -67.91 27.64
N THR A 803 -9.52 -67.29 28.76
CA THR A 803 -9.83 -67.76 30.12
C THR A 803 -10.54 -66.65 30.87
N LYS A 804 -11.72 -66.95 31.43
CA LYS A 804 -12.49 -65.99 32.25
C LYS A 804 -12.03 -65.98 33.71
N TYR A 805 -11.79 -64.78 34.23
CA TYR A 805 -11.49 -64.46 35.62
C TYR A 805 -12.61 -63.63 36.26
N GLU A 806 -12.56 -63.51 37.59
CA GLU A 806 -13.44 -62.64 38.38
C GLU A 806 -12.72 -61.29 38.60
N ILE A 807 -13.40 -60.18 38.29
CA ILE A 807 -12.82 -58.83 38.37
C ILE A 807 -12.99 -58.28 39.79
N GLU A 808 -11.90 -57.83 40.40
CA GLU A 808 -11.92 -57.06 41.66
C GLU A 808 -12.29 -55.59 41.37
N GLU A 809 -13.18 -55.00 42.16
CA GLU A 809 -13.90 -53.76 41.78
C GLU A 809 -12.96 -52.54 41.65
N VAL A 810 -12.82 -52.04 40.43
CA VAL A 810 -11.94 -50.90 40.10
C VAL A 810 -12.60 -49.58 40.50
N VAL A 811 -11.80 -48.67 41.06
CA VAL A 811 -12.21 -47.34 41.55
C VAL A 811 -13.04 -46.56 40.51
N ALA A 812 -14.35 -46.48 40.74
CA ALA A 812 -15.32 -45.91 39.81
C ALA A 812 -15.22 -44.37 39.63
N THR A 813 -14.66 -43.65 40.61
CA THR A 813 -14.53 -42.18 40.58
C THR A 813 -13.19 -41.73 41.13
N VAL A 814 -12.50 -40.84 40.42
CA VAL A 814 -11.24 -40.21 40.84
C VAL A 814 -11.38 -38.69 40.74
N VAL A 815 -10.99 -37.98 41.80
CA VAL A 815 -10.92 -36.50 41.80
C VAL A 815 -9.46 -36.10 41.60
N SER A 816 -9.12 -35.59 40.42
CA SER A 816 -7.77 -35.13 40.10
C SER A 816 -7.43 -33.84 40.84
N GLN A 817 -8.38 -32.90 40.97
CA GLN A 817 -8.17 -31.66 41.72
C GLN A 817 -9.45 -31.17 42.42
N ALA A 818 -9.37 -30.99 43.74
CA ALA A 818 -10.39 -30.34 44.54
C ALA A 818 -9.91 -28.97 45.03
N ARG A 819 -10.74 -27.94 44.88
CA ARG A 819 -10.42 -26.56 45.23
C ARG A 819 -11.58 -25.96 46.03
N VAL A 820 -11.38 -25.64 47.31
CA VAL A 820 -12.41 -25.15 48.22
C VAL A 820 -12.04 -23.75 48.71
N GLU A 821 -12.72 -22.73 48.18
CA GLU A 821 -12.66 -21.38 48.73
C GLU A 821 -13.69 -21.22 49.85
N ILE A 822 -13.28 -20.64 50.99
CA ILE A 822 -14.11 -20.47 52.19
C ILE A 822 -14.00 -19.03 52.67
N VAL A 823 -15.08 -18.26 52.52
CA VAL A 823 -15.19 -16.89 53.02
C VAL A 823 -15.84 -16.89 54.40
N THR A 824 -15.07 -16.48 55.41
CA THR A 824 -15.54 -16.36 56.80
C THR A 824 -15.79 -14.91 57.20
N GLY A 825 -16.72 -14.67 58.11
CA GLY A 825 -17.04 -13.35 58.68
C GLY A 825 -16.74 -13.26 60.17
N GLU A 826 -17.20 -12.18 60.79
CA GLU A 826 -17.36 -12.11 62.26
C GLU A 826 -18.72 -12.71 62.70
N THR A 827 -19.63 -12.86 61.74
CA THR A 827 -20.85 -13.66 61.84
C THR A 827 -20.50 -15.14 61.95
N ALA A 828 -21.32 -15.92 62.64
CA ALA A 828 -21.20 -17.38 62.76
C ALA A 828 -21.58 -18.14 61.47
N GLU A 829 -21.32 -17.56 60.30
CA GLU A 829 -21.61 -18.11 58.97
C GLU A 829 -20.37 -17.99 58.08
N ALA A 830 -20.10 -19.03 57.29
CA ALA A 830 -19.12 -19.02 56.22
C ALA A 830 -19.76 -19.45 54.89
N THR A 831 -19.30 -18.84 53.79
CA THR A 831 -19.74 -19.18 52.43
C THR A 831 -18.64 -19.97 51.74
N TYR A 832 -19.00 -21.12 51.19
CA TYR A 832 -18.13 -22.10 50.56
C TYR A 832 -18.35 -22.12 49.04
N LEU A 833 -17.27 -22.18 48.28
CA LEU A 833 -17.26 -22.51 46.85
C LEU A 833 -16.28 -23.66 46.63
N ALA A 834 -16.78 -24.88 46.49
CA ALA A 834 -15.98 -26.07 46.23
C ALA A 834 -16.07 -26.47 44.75
N GLN A 835 -14.96 -26.45 44.05
CA GLN A 835 -14.81 -26.88 42.65
C GLN A 835 -14.02 -28.20 42.65
N LEU A 836 -14.61 -29.27 42.11
CA LEU A 836 -14.01 -30.60 42.06
C LEU A 836 -13.92 -31.06 40.60
N GLN A 837 -12.69 -31.12 40.07
CA GLN A 837 -12.38 -31.70 38.76
C GLN A 837 -12.20 -33.21 38.94
N LEU A 838 -13.00 -33.99 38.21
CA LEU A 838 -13.11 -35.43 38.42
C LEU A 838 -13.45 -36.22 37.14
N LYS A 839 -13.07 -37.50 37.17
CA LYS A 839 -13.37 -38.53 36.17
C LYS A 839 -14.19 -39.62 36.87
N THR A 840 -15.31 -40.02 36.28
CA THR A 840 -16.21 -41.03 36.89
C THR A 840 -16.94 -41.86 35.84
N SER A 841 -17.00 -43.17 36.08
CA SER A 841 -17.86 -44.08 35.32
C SER A 841 -19.35 -43.84 35.61
N GLU A 842 -19.69 -43.20 36.74
CA GLU A 842 -21.07 -42.88 37.11
C GLU A 842 -21.74 -41.95 36.09
N ARG A 843 -22.94 -42.36 35.64
CA ARG A 843 -23.69 -41.68 34.56
C ARG A 843 -24.99 -41.01 35.02
N GLN A 844 -25.45 -41.22 36.24
CA GLN A 844 -26.75 -40.68 36.69
C GLN A 844 -26.65 -39.91 38.01
N ARG A 845 -26.18 -40.55 39.08
CA ARG A 845 -26.13 -39.94 40.42
C ARG A 845 -24.77 -40.20 41.07
N LEU A 846 -24.15 -39.14 41.58
CA LEU A 846 -22.93 -39.23 42.39
C LEU A 846 -23.25 -38.90 43.84
N LEU A 847 -22.79 -39.73 44.77
CA LEU A 847 -22.98 -39.50 46.21
C LEU A 847 -22.05 -38.37 46.69
N ALA A 848 -22.60 -37.43 47.44
CA ALA A 848 -21.85 -36.36 48.09
C ALA A 848 -22.29 -36.20 49.55
N HIS A 849 -21.33 -36.24 50.48
CA HIS A 849 -21.55 -35.89 51.87
C HIS A 849 -21.17 -34.43 52.09
N LEU A 850 -22.15 -33.64 52.53
CA LEU A 850 -21.99 -32.22 52.81
C LEU A 850 -22.20 -31.95 54.30
N PRO A 851 -21.74 -30.81 54.83
CA PRO A 851 -21.94 -30.48 56.24
C PRO A 851 -23.44 -30.41 56.58
N LYS A 852 -23.82 -30.93 57.75
CA LYS A 852 -25.20 -30.91 58.21
C LYS A 852 -25.67 -29.47 58.46
N GLY A 853 -26.88 -29.15 58.01
CA GLY A 853 -27.47 -27.82 58.17
C GLY A 853 -26.93 -26.75 57.21
N ILE A 854 -26.38 -27.15 56.05
CA ILE A 854 -26.06 -26.19 54.98
C ILE A 854 -27.29 -25.48 54.42
N LYS A 855 -27.07 -24.25 53.96
CA LYS A 855 -27.97 -23.50 53.09
C LYS A 855 -27.35 -23.46 51.70
N VAL A 856 -27.85 -24.32 50.81
CA VAL A 856 -27.41 -24.39 49.40
C VAL A 856 -27.72 -23.06 48.71
N LEU A 857 -26.80 -22.57 47.88
CA LEU A 857 -27.01 -21.40 47.02
C LEU A 857 -27.14 -21.84 45.56
N ASN A 858 -26.16 -22.57 45.02
CA ASN A 858 -26.15 -23.10 43.66
C ASN A 858 -25.32 -24.40 43.63
N VAL A 859 -25.62 -25.30 42.69
CA VAL A 859 -24.76 -26.45 42.36
C VAL A 859 -24.70 -26.62 40.85
N PHE A 860 -23.50 -26.75 40.28
CA PHE A 860 -23.28 -26.94 38.85
C PHE A 860 -22.53 -28.24 38.56
N VAL A 861 -22.86 -28.88 37.44
CA VAL A 861 -22.13 -30.01 36.85
C VAL A 861 -21.77 -29.64 35.41
N GLY A 862 -20.49 -29.43 35.16
CA GLY A 862 -20.07 -28.57 34.04
C GLY A 862 -20.68 -27.18 34.22
N ASP A 863 -21.27 -26.63 33.16
CA ASP A 863 -22.00 -25.36 33.21
C ASP A 863 -23.53 -25.51 33.40
N ARG A 864 -24.04 -26.74 33.66
CA ARG A 864 -25.47 -26.98 33.95
C ARG A 864 -25.75 -26.90 35.45
N GLU A 865 -26.70 -26.05 35.85
CA GLU A 865 -27.20 -26.02 37.24
C GLU A 865 -28.04 -27.27 37.55
N VAL A 866 -27.86 -27.81 38.76
CA VAL A 866 -28.41 -29.10 39.21
C VAL A 866 -28.87 -28.98 40.66
N ASN A 867 -30.04 -29.53 41.00
CA ASN A 867 -30.53 -29.59 42.38
C ASN A 867 -29.89 -30.75 43.16
N LEU A 868 -29.67 -30.56 44.46
CA LEU A 868 -29.27 -31.62 45.38
C LEU A 868 -30.51 -32.39 45.87
N GLU A 869 -30.55 -33.69 45.61
CA GLU A 869 -31.54 -34.60 46.20
C GLU A 869 -30.99 -35.18 47.51
N ARG A 870 -31.82 -35.42 48.53
CA ARG A 870 -31.37 -36.11 49.75
C ARG A 870 -31.12 -37.60 49.47
N ALA A 871 -30.03 -38.15 49.99
CA ALA A 871 -29.64 -39.54 49.77
C ALA A 871 -29.95 -40.40 51.01
N GLU A 872 -30.95 -41.27 50.88
CA GLU A 872 -31.14 -42.41 51.78
C GLU A 872 -30.12 -43.50 51.39
N ILE A 873 -29.17 -43.77 52.30
CA ILE A 873 -28.07 -44.73 52.12
C ILE A 873 -27.94 -45.62 53.36
N ALA A 874 -27.31 -46.78 53.19
CA ALA A 874 -27.03 -47.72 54.27
C ALA A 874 -25.99 -47.16 55.28
N GLU A 875 -25.96 -47.71 56.50
CA GLU A 875 -25.14 -47.18 57.61
C GLU A 875 -23.62 -47.32 57.38
N ASP A 876 -23.19 -48.35 56.66
CA ASP A 876 -21.81 -48.59 56.23
C ASP A 876 -21.30 -47.53 55.25
N GLN A 877 -22.20 -46.97 54.42
CA GLN A 877 -21.89 -45.89 53.48
C GLN A 877 -21.89 -44.49 54.14
N LYS A 878 -22.29 -44.35 55.41
CA LYS A 878 -22.35 -43.03 56.09
C LYS A 878 -21.00 -42.64 56.70
N LEU A 879 -20.63 -41.37 56.53
CA LEU A 879 -19.48 -40.80 57.23
C LEU A 879 -19.73 -40.73 58.74
N SER A 880 -18.86 -41.40 59.50
CA SER A 880 -18.90 -41.43 60.96
C SER A 880 -18.75 -40.03 61.56
N GLY A 881 -19.54 -39.72 62.61
CA GLY A 881 -19.39 -38.50 63.42
C GLY A 881 -20.55 -37.50 63.38
N GLY A 882 -21.63 -37.75 62.63
CA GLY A 882 -22.89 -36.99 62.71
C GLY A 882 -22.86 -35.54 62.17
N LEU A 883 -21.68 -35.06 61.76
CA LEU A 883 -21.44 -33.76 61.14
C LEU A 883 -21.97 -33.66 59.69
N TRP A 884 -22.30 -34.80 59.08
CA TRP A 884 -22.56 -34.94 57.65
C TRP A 884 -24.03 -35.22 57.33
N GLU A 885 -24.47 -34.75 56.18
CA GLU A 885 -25.76 -35.05 55.56
C GLU A 885 -25.49 -35.48 54.09
N SER A 886 -26.13 -36.56 53.65
CA SER A 886 -25.83 -37.19 52.36
C SER A 886 -26.79 -36.72 51.26
N PHE A 887 -26.25 -36.42 50.09
CA PHE A 887 -26.98 -35.93 48.93
C PHE A 887 -26.58 -36.68 47.65
N TRP A 888 -27.51 -36.82 46.71
CA TRP A 888 -27.25 -37.25 45.34
C TRP A 888 -27.12 -36.01 44.45
N ILE A 889 -26.03 -35.95 43.68
CA ILE A 889 -25.82 -34.98 42.60
C ILE A 889 -26.15 -35.65 41.27
N ASN A 890 -27.04 -35.06 40.46
CA ASN A 890 -27.33 -35.58 39.12
C ASN A 890 -26.16 -35.26 38.15
N VAL A 891 -25.39 -36.27 37.78
CA VAL A 891 -24.19 -36.18 36.92
C VAL A 891 -24.42 -36.66 35.48
N ALA A 892 -25.69 -36.76 35.06
CA ALA A 892 -26.04 -37.13 33.68
C ALA A 892 -25.50 -36.11 32.67
N ARG A 893 -24.65 -36.57 31.76
CA ARG A 893 -23.90 -35.78 30.76
C ARG A 893 -23.83 -36.52 29.43
N ASP A 894 -23.78 -35.78 28.33
CA ASP A 894 -23.64 -36.32 26.98
C ASP A 894 -22.17 -36.65 26.63
N ALA A 895 -21.24 -36.15 27.43
CA ALA A 895 -19.80 -36.44 27.36
C ALA A 895 -19.46 -37.88 27.78
N ALA A 896 -18.36 -38.39 27.26
CA ALA A 896 -17.92 -39.76 27.53
C ALA A 896 -17.55 -40.00 29.01
N SER A 897 -17.58 -41.28 29.44
CA SER A 897 -17.30 -41.68 30.83
C SER A 897 -15.85 -41.38 31.25
N ASP A 898 -14.93 -41.31 30.29
CA ASP A 898 -13.50 -41.10 30.51
C ASP A 898 -13.07 -39.62 30.47
N GLN A 899 -13.96 -38.71 30.04
CA GLN A 899 -13.71 -37.28 30.01
C GLN A 899 -13.86 -36.66 31.42
N GLU A 900 -12.91 -35.81 31.81
CA GLU A 900 -13.02 -35.03 33.05
C GLU A 900 -14.06 -33.91 32.94
N PHE A 901 -14.73 -33.61 34.06
CA PHE A 901 -15.60 -32.44 34.21
C PHE A 901 -15.49 -31.87 35.63
N VAL A 902 -16.06 -30.68 35.83
CA VAL A 902 -16.03 -29.97 37.12
C VAL A 902 -17.41 -30.00 37.76
N ILE A 903 -17.50 -30.36 39.04
CA ILE A 903 -18.66 -30.09 39.89
C ILE A 903 -18.34 -28.84 40.73
N THR A 904 -19.26 -27.87 40.75
CA THR A 904 -19.14 -26.67 41.58
C THR A 904 -20.27 -26.64 42.61
N LEU A 905 -19.92 -26.63 43.89
CA LEU A 905 -20.84 -26.55 45.03
C LEU A 905 -20.73 -25.17 45.69
N HIS A 906 -21.82 -24.41 45.72
CA HIS A 906 -21.90 -23.08 46.35
C HIS A 906 -22.93 -23.11 47.48
N PHE A 907 -22.48 -22.93 48.73
CA PHE A 907 -23.35 -23.05 49.91
C PHE A 907 -22.87 -22.22 51.10
N GLN A 908 -23.74 -22.00 52.08
CA GLN A 908 -23.41 -21.37 53.37
C GLN A 908 -23.53 -22.40 54.50
N TRP A 909 -22.67 -22.30 55.51
CA TRP A 909 -22.67 -23.17 56.69
C TRP A 909 -22.38 -22.39 57.98
N GLY A 910 -23.01 -22.82 59.08
CA GLY A 910 -22.86 -22.19 60.40
C GLY A 910 -21.59 -22.64 61.12
N VAL A 911 -20.66 -21.71 61.36
CA VAL A 911 -19.34 -22.00 61.95
C VAL A 911 -19.37 -21.85 63.47
N ASN A 912 -19.04 -22.92 64.19
CA ASN A 912 -19.01 -22.98 65.64
C ASN A 912 -17.79 -23.80 66.12
N PRO A 913 -16.87 -23.26 66.95
CA PRO A 913 -16.83 -21.87 67.44
C PRO A 913 -16.53 -20.87 66.30
N SER A 914 -17.06 -19.65 66.43
CA SER A 914 -16.97 -18.63 65.38
C SER A 914 -15.68 -17.82 65.43
N LEU A 915 -15.36 -17.11 64.34
CA LEU A 915 -14.14 -16.33 64.21
C LEU A 915 -14.17 -15.10 65.15
N GLY A 916 -13.41 -15.16 66.23
CA GLY A 916 -13.38 -14.14 67.28
C GLY A 916 -13.80 -14.65 68.65
N ASP A 917 -14.42 -15.84 68.72
CA ASP A 917 -14.88 -16.47 69.96
C ASP A 917 -13.70 -16.99 70.82
N SER A 918 -13.06 -16.07 71.55
CA SER A 918 -12.08 -16.42 72.60
C SER A 918 -11.83 -15.25 73.56
N SER A 919 -11.68 -15.58 74.86
CA SER A 919 -11.19 -14.63 75.86
C SER A 919 -9.73 -14.22 75.60
N TYR A 920 -8.90 -15.14 75.10
CA TYR A 920 -7.45 -14.97 74.97
C TYR A 920 -6.99 -14.34 73.65
N GLY A 921 -7.90 -14.05 72.71
CA GLY A 921 -7.53 -13.48 71.41
C GLY A 921 -6.87 -14.47 70.44
N ARG A 922 -6.93 -15.77 70.73
CA ARG A 922 -6.64 -16.88 69.82
C ARG A 922 -7.73 -17.93 69.95
N GLY A 923 -8.07 -18.58 68.85
CA GLY A 923 -8.97 -19.73 68.83
C GLY A 923 -8.62 -20.68 67.69
N GLN A 924 -9.42 -21.71 67.54
CA GLN A 924 -9.37 -22.65 66.43
C GLN A 924 -10.74 -22.68 65.75
N MET A 925 -10.76 -22.96 64.45
CA MET A 925 -11.97 -23.00 63.64
C MET A 925 -11.92 -24.24 62.77
N GLU A 926 -12.88 -25.15 62.94
CA GLU A 926 -13.02 -26.34 62.11
C GLU A 926 -13.92 -26.04 60.91
N LEU A 927 -13.38 -26.25 59.71
CA LEU A 927 -14.08 -26.03 58.44
C LEU A 927 -14.16 -27.38 57.69
N PRO A 928 -15.34 -28.03 57.63
CA PRO A 928 -15.51 -29.29 56.92
C PRO A 928 -15.41 -29.14 55.39
N MET A 929 -14.87 -30.17 54.72
CA MET A 929 -14.69 -30.24 53.27
C MET A 929 -15.74 -31.17 52.65
N PRO A 930 -16.37 -30.84 51.50
CA PRO A 930 -17.23 -31.78 50.78
C PRO A 930 -16.50 -33.08 50.45
N VAL A 931 -17.13 -34.23 50.74
CA VAL A 931 -16.59 -35.57 50.44
C VAL A 931 -17.48 -36.24 49.41
N LEU A 932 -16.88 -36.83 48.37
CA LEU A 932 -17.60 -37.57 47.32
C LEU A 932 -17.45 -39.08 47.52
N GLY A 933 -18.50 -39.82 47.16
CA GLY A 933 -18.59 -41.28 47.33
C GLY A 933 -18.63 -41.74 48.79
N ALA A 934 -18.66 -43.06 48.96
CA ALA A 934 -18.59 -43.68 50.28
C ALA A 934 -17.20 -43.52 50.90
N ARG A 935 -17.07 -43.80 52.21
CA ARG A 935 -15.85 -43.56 52.99
C ARG A 935 -14.60 -44.22 52.39
N GLY A 936 -13.80 -43.45 51.67
CA GLY A 936 -12.54 -43.89 51.05
C GLY A 936 -12.68 -44.52 49.65
N SER A 937 -13.88 -44.57 49.07
CA SER A 937 -14.08 -45.13 47.72
C SER A 937 -13.66 -44.20 46.57
N VAL A 938 -13.37 -42.92 46.88
CA VAL A 938 -12.97 -41.89 45.91
C VAL A 938 -11.63 -41.29 46.32
N PRO A 939 -10.52 -41.63 45.65
CA PRO A 939 -9.25 -40.96 45.85
C PRO A 939 -9.31 -39.53 45.30
N VAL A 940 -8.90 -38.58 46.14
CA VAL A 940 -8.62 -37.19 45.77
C VAL A 940 -7.11 -37.04 45.68
N GLN A 941 -6.58 -36.64 44.53
CA GLN A 941 -5.12 -36.54 44.32
C GLN A 941 -4.55 -35.27 44.98
N LEU A 942 -5.19 -34.12 44.77
CA LEU A 942 -4.82 -32.83 45.35
C LEU A 942 -6.05 -32.07 45.85
N LEU A 943 -6.05 -31.71 47.13
CA LEU A 943 -7.02 -30.82 47.75
C LEU A 943 -6.37 -29.47 48.08
N THR A 944 -6.94 -28.37 47.58
CA THR A 944 -6.52 -26.99 47.81
C THR A 944 -7.61 -26.25 48.56
N ALA A 945 -7.33 -25.76 49.77
CA ALA A 945 -8.26 -24.97 50.59
C ALA A 945 -7.78 -23.52 50.71
N ILE A 946 -8.63 -22.55 50.38
CA ILE A 946 -8.32 -21.12 50.48
C ILE A 946 -9.29 -20.48 51.46
N VAL A 947 -8.80 -20.09 52.64
CA VAL A 947 -9.63 -19.48 53.70
C VAL A 947 -9.43 -17.98 53.72
N TYR A 948 -10.52 -17.22 53.55
CA TYR A 948 -10.54 -15.76 53.65
C TYR A 948 -11.07 -15.34 55.03
N VAL A 949 -10.30 -14.52 55.75
CA VAL A 949 -10.64 -13.96 57.08
C VAL A 949 -10.49 -12.43 57.07
N PRO A 950 -11.30 -11.66 57.83
CA PRO A 950 -11.14 -10.20 57.95
C PRO A 950 -9.74 -9.78 58.45
N GLU A 951 -9.22 -8.64 57.99
CA GLU A 951 -7.83 -8.20 58.24
C GLU A 951 -7.38 -8.16 59.71
N LYS A 952 -8.31 -8.02 60.66
CA LYS A 952 -8.01 -7.99 62.10
C LYS A 952 -7.60 -9.36 62.67
N PHE A 953 -7.85 -10.43 61.92
CA PHE A 953 -7.45 -11.80 62.25
C PHE A 953 -6.32 -12.29 61.34
N SER A 954 -5.59 -13.29 61.80
CA SER A 954 -4.63 -14.04 60.99
C SER A 954 -4.67 -15.52 61.33
N LEU A 955 -4.67 -16.37 60.30
CA LEU A 955 -4.47 -17.80 60.48
C LEU A 955 -2.97 -18.10 60.68
N VAL A 956 -2.66 -19.02 61.58
CA VAL A 956 -1.31 -19.25 62.12
C VAL A 956 -1.02 -20.75 62.19
N GLY A 957 0.22 -21.12 61.85
CA GLY A 957 0.65 -22.52 61.74
C GLY A 957 0.15 -23.22 60.46
N ASP A 958 0.63 -24.45 60.29
CA ASP A 958 0.11 -25.42 59.32
C ASP A 958 -0.96 -26.31 60.00
N PRO A 959 -2.20 -26.39 59.49
CA PRO A 959 -3.25 -27.27 60.04
C PRO A 959 -2.91 -28.74 59.87
N GLU A 960 -3.46 -29.61 60.73
CA GLU A 960 -3.25 -31.05 60.64
C GLU A 960 -3.63 -31.61 59.26
N SER A 961 -2.73 -32.42 58.66
CA SER A 961 -2.79 -32.94 57.28
C SER A 961 -2.66 -31.92 56.13
N PHE A 962 -2.55 -30.62 56.41
CA PHE A 962 -2.36 -29.58 55.39
C PHE A 962 -0.99 -28.91 55.47
N VAL A 963 -0.51 -28.37 54.35
CA VAL A 963 0.66 -27.50 54.27
C VAL A 963 0.24 -26.18 53.64
N LYS A 964 0.63 -25.05 54.24
CA LYS A 964 0.36 -23.73 53.70
C LYS A 964 1.17 -23.48 52.43
N ILE A 965 0.50 -22.95 51.40
CA ILE A 965 1.08 -22.67 50.08
C ILE A 965 2.15 -21.57 50.20
N ASP A 966 1.79 -20.45 50.82
CA ASP A 966 2.66 -19.29 50.96
C ASP A 966 3.63 -19.45 52.15
N ARG A 967 4.78 -20.08 51.88
CA ARG A 967 5.89 -20.17 52.84
C ARG A 967 6.60 -18.82 53.00
N VAL A 968 6.16 -18.05 53.99
CA VAL A 968 6.77 -16.75 54.31
C VAL A 968 8.04 -16.94 55.15
N ASP A 969 9.12 -16.26 54.77
CA ASP A 969 10.40 -16.25 55.51
C ASP A 969 10.25 -15.44 56.83
N PRO A 970 10.50 -16.06 58.00
CA PRO A 970 10.36 -15.40 59.30
C PRO A 970 11.18 -14.10 59.46
N TRP A 971 12.36 -13.99 58.82
CA TRP A 971 13.20 -12.79 58.90
C TRP A 971 12.66 -11.64 58.07
N ASN A 972 12.17 -11.95 56.86
CA ASN A 972 11.54 -10.95 55.99
C ASN A 972 10.24 -10.42 56.61
N VAL A 973 9.46 -11.28 57.30
CA VAL A 973 8.26 -10.87 58.05
C VAL A 973 8.60 -9.94 59.22
N LEU A 974 9.69 -10.20 59.94
CA LEU A 974 10.13 -9.37 61.06
C LEU A 974 10.59 -7.97 60.59
N LEU A 975 11.36 -7.90 59.51
CA LEU A 975 11.97 -6.66 59.00
C LEU A 975 11.04 -5.82 58.12
N SER A 976 10.33 -6.46 57.18
CA SER A 976 9.51 -5.78 56.15
C SER A 976 8.00 -5.82 56.41
N GLY A 977 7.55 -6.66 57.35
CA GLY A 977 6.13 -6.90 57.60
C GLY A 977 5.46 -7.85 56.61
N ASP A 978 4.15 -8.02 56.78
CA ASP A 978 3.32 -9.01 56.07
C ASP A 978 2.96 -8.57 54.64
N ARG A 979 3.98 -8.41 53.77
CA ARG A 979 3.79 -8.14 52.33
C ARG A 979 3.34 -9.41 51.60
N ARG A 980 2.03 -9.63 51.50
CA ARG A 980 1.46 -10.75 50.75
C ARG A 980 1.04 -10.34 49.34
N ALA A 981 1.33 -11.21 48.37
CA ALA A 981 0.65 -11.19 47.09
C ALA A 981 -0.81 -11.68 47.27
N THR A 982 -1.72 -11.22 46.41
CA THR A 982 -3.09 -11.73 46.34
C THR A 982 -3.09 -13.13 45.72
N THR A 983 -3.47 -14.14 46.50
CA THR A 983 -3.37 -15.57 46.13
C THR A 983 -4.50 -16.03 45.20
N SER A 984 -4.70 -15.35 44.07
CA SER A 984 -5.79 -15.65 43.11
C SER A 984 -5.46 -16.73 42.08
N GLU A 985 -4.18 -16.95 41.77
CA GLU A 985 -3.76 -17.77 40.62
C GLU A 985 -3.45 -19.25 40.98
N HIS A 986 -3.08 -19.54 42.23
CA HIS A 986 -2.66 -20.89 42.60
C HIS A 986 -3.82 -21.90 42.59
N GLY A 987 -3.61 -23.03 41.90
CA GLY A 987 -4.55 -24.14 41.84
C GLY A 987 -5.87 -23.81 41.13
N ARG A 988 -5.88 -22.86 40.20
CA ARG A 988 -7.08 -22.48 39.43
C ARG A 988 -7.52 -23.59 38.47
N ILE A 989 -8.72 -24.13 38.69
CA ILE A 989 -9.39 -25.06 37.76
C ILE A 989 -9.98 -24.26 36.58
N ALA A 990 -9.83 -24.76 35.36
CA ALA A 990 -10.33 -24.11 34.14
C ALA A 990 -11.80 -24.50 33.87
N SER A 991 -12.75 -23.71 34.37
CA SER A 991 -14.19 -23.85 34.02
C SER A 991 -14.58 -23.01 32.80
N ALA A 992 -15.54 -23.50 32.01
CA ALA A 992 -15.83 -23.01 30.66
C ALA A 992 -16.97 -21.98 30.54
N GLY A 993 -17.29 -21.24 31.61
CA GLY A 993 -18.18 -20.08 31.51
C GLY A 993 -18.68 -19.49 32.83
N THR A 994 -18.98 -20.34 33.81
CA THR A 994 -19.59 -19.92 35.09
C THR A 994 -18.61 -19.27 36.07
N SER A 995 -18.54 -17.93 36.07
CA SER A 995 -17.65 -17.15 36.95
C SER A 995 -18.27 -16.73 38.30
N VAL A 996 -18.71 -17.72 39.09
CA VAL A 996 -19.14 -17.49 40.48
C VAL A 996 -17.98 -16.92 41.29
N ARG A 997 -18.16 -15.74 41.90
CA ARG A 997 -17.16 -15.07 42.74
C ARG A 997 -17.67 -14.88 44.15
N LEU A 998 -16.84 -15.20 45.14
CA LEU A 998 -17.12 -14.97 46.55
C LEU A 998 -16.82 -13.50 46.95
N PRO A 999 -17.49 -12.96 47.99
CA PRO A 999 -17.26 -11.59 48.46
C PRO A 999 -15.97 -11.47 49.29
N THR A 1000 -14.84 -11.28 48.62
CA THR A 1000 -13.49 -11.26 49.23
C THR A 1000 -12.99 -9.89 49.70
N GLU A 1001 -13.77 -8.82 49.50
CA GLU A 1001 -13.38 -7.46 49.93
C GLU A 1001 -13.16 -7.37 51.46
N GLY A 1002 -12.13 -6.61 51.87
CA GLY A 1002 -11.75 -6.45 53.29
C GLY A 1002 -11.24 -7.73 53.99
N ARG A 1003 -10.92 -8.78 53.23
CA ARG A 1003 -10.47 -10.08 53.75
C ARG A 1003 -9.10 -10.48 53.18
N VAL A 1004 -8.31 -11.14 54.02
CA VAL A 1004 -7.00 -11.70 53.69
C VAL A 1004 -7.15 -13.19 53.43
N ALA A 1005 -6.63 -13.65 52.28
CA ALA A 1005 -6.59 -15.05 51.90
C ALA A 1005 -5.43 -15.81 52.58
N TYR A 1006 -5.65 -17.11 52.80
CA TYR A 1006 -4.68 -18.08 53.30
C TYR A 1006 -4.86 -19.39 52.53
N GLY A 1007 -3.90 -19.74 51.66
CA GLY A 1007 -3.93 -20.97 50.87
C GLY A 1007 -3.24 -22.15 51.56
N TYR A 1008 -3.87 -23.32 51.51
CA TYR A 1008 -3.40 -24.59 52.06
C TYR A 1008 -3.60 -25.73 51.06
N THR A 1009 -2.70 -26.72 51.05
CA THR A 1009 -2.81 -27.94 50.24
C THR A 1009 -2.70 -29.21 51.07
N ASN A 1010 -3.42 -30.25 50.65
CA ASN A 1010 -3.36 -31.61 51.16
C ASN A 1010 -3.23 -32.57 49.96
N LEU A 1011 -2.34 -33.56 50.07
CA LEU A 1011 -2.28 -34.69 49.14
C LEU A 1011 -3.21 -35.77 49.69
N GLY A 1012 -4.34 -35.99 49.03
CA GLY A 1012 -5.48 -36.73 49.58
C GLY A 1012 -6.76 -35.88 49.65
N GLY A 1013 -7.77 -36.43 50.32
CA GLY A 1013 -9.08 -35.80 50.54
C GLY A 1013 -9.39 -35.62 52.02
N ALA A 1014 -8.66 -34.73 52.71
CA ALA A 1014 -8.89 -34.47 54.13
C ALA A 1014 -10.32 -33.90 54.39
N PRO A 1015 -11.13 -34.53 55.27
CA PRO A 1015 -12.56 -34.19 55.42
C PRO A 1015 -12.83 -32.91 56.22
N LYS A 1016 -11.82 -32.32 56.88
CA LYS A 1016 -11.90 -31.00 57.50
C LYS A 1016 -10.51 -30.35 57.55
N ILE A 1017 -10.47 -29.02 57.58
CA ILE A 1017 -9.27 -28.25 57.94
C ILE A 1017 -9.53 -27.54 59.29
N ALA A 1018 -8.59 -27.64 60.22
CA ALA A 1018 -8.73 -27.12 61.58
C ALA A 1018 -7.77 -25.94 61.81
N VAL A 1019 -8.13 -24.76 61.29
CA VAL A 1019 -7.24 -23.59 61.26
C VAL A 1019 -7.17 -22.89 62.62
N THR A 1020 -5.96 -22.59 63.10
CA THR A 1020 -5.75 -21.74 64.28
C THR A 1020 -5.77 -20.27 63.86
N TRP A 1021 -6.57 -19.44 64.54
CA TRP A 1021 -6.67 -18.01 64.27
C TRP A 1021 -6.21 -17.18 65.47
N TRP A 1022 -5.54 -16.06 65.18
CA TRP A 1022 -5.07 -15.05 66.14
C TRP A 1022 -5.71 -13.71 65.82
N ASN A 1023 -6.14 -12.95 66.83
CA ASN A 1023 -6.45 -11.53 66.68
C ASN A 1023 -5.13 -10.74 66.65
N ARG A 1024 -4.81 -10.12 65.50
CA ARG A 1024 -3.53 -9.46 65.25
C ARG A 1024 -3.21 -8.39 66.31
N VAL A 1025 -4.20 -7.61 66.72
CA VAL A 1025 -4.03 -6.51 67.70
C VAL A 1025 -3.77 -7.05 69.10
N ARG A 1026 -4.61 -7.96 69.61
CA ARG A 1026 -4.43 -8.55 70.96
C ARG A 1026 -3.11 -9.31 71.06
N MET A 1027 -2.72 -10.07 70.04
CA MET A 1027 -1.44 -10.78 70.03
C MET A 1027 -0.25 -9.82 69.92
N ALA A 1028 -0.32 -8.78 69.08
CA ALA A 1028 0.74 -7.78 69.02
C ALA A 1028 0.98 -7.12 70.39
N PHE A 1029 -0.07 -6.73 71.12
CA PHE A 1029 0.06 -6.20 72.48
C PHE A 1029 0.65 -7.21 73.47
N LEU A 1030 0.20 -8.46 73.46
CA LEU A 1030 0.69 -9.49 74.37
C LEU A 1030 2.17 -9.83 74.13
N PHE A 1031 2.55 -10.09 72.88
CA PHE A 1031 3.92 -10.45 72.50
C PHE A 1031 4.88 -9.26 72.60
N SER A 1032 4.49 -8.07 72.15
CA SER A 1032 5.33 -6.87 72.28
C SER A 1032 5.42 -6.39 73.74
N GLY A 1033 4.37 -6.55 74.54
CA GLY A 1033 4.37 -6.26 75.98
C GLY A 1033 5.31 -7.19 76.76
N ALA A 1034 5.35 -8.48 76.43
CA ALA A 1034 6.32 -9.41 76.99
C ALA A 1034 7.77 -9.03 76.65
N ALA A 1035 8.05 -8.67 75.39
CA ALA A 1035 9.37 -8.19 74.97
C ALA A 1035 9.75 -6.85 75.66
N ALA A 1036 8.81 -5.93 75.86
CA ALA A 1036 9.02 -4.70 76.62
C ALA A 1036 9.30 -4.95 78.11
N LEU A 1037 8.64 -5.93 78.73
CA LEU A 1037 8.95 -6.36 80.10
C LEU A 1037 10.36 -6.96 80.20
N VAL A 1038 10.78 -7.79 79.23
CA VAL A 1038 12.16 -8.30 79.16
C VAL A 1038 13.16 -7.14 78.99
N ALA A 1039 12.84 -6.12 78.17
CA ALA A 1039 13.67 -4.93 78.01
C ALA A 1039 13.86 -4.13 79.31
N LEU A 1040 12.82 -4.07 80.15
CA LEU A 1040 12.81 -3.40 81.45
C LEU A 1040 13.50 -4.22 82.55
N LEU A 1041 13.28 -5.53 82.60
CA LEU A 1041 13.94 -6.44 83.56
C LEU A 1041 15.45 -6.49 83.34
N LEU A 1042 15.90 -6.52 82.07
CA LEU A 1042 17.32 -6.47 81.73
C LEU A 1042 17.90 -5.06 81.81
N LEU A 1043 17.13 -4.00 82.06
CA LEU A 1043 17.61 -2.63 81.87
C LEU A 1043 18.88 -2.31 82.69
N SER A 1044 18.99 -2.88 83.89
CA SER A 1044 20.12 -2.76 84.82
C SER A 1044 21.30 -3.72 84.58
N THR A 1045 21.17 -4.74 83.72
CA THR A 1045 22.22 -5.77 83.54
C THR A 1045 23.34 -5.33 82.60
N SER A 1046 24.46 -6.07 82.57
CA SER A 1046 25.59 -5.82 81.67
C SER A 1046 25.23 -6.05 80.19
N VAL A 1047 26.11 -5.61 79.29
CA VAL A 1047 25.90 -5.81 77.84
C VAL A 1047 26.05 -7.29 77.47
N GLU A 1048 26.95 -8.04 78.11
CA GLU A 1048 27.06 -9.49 77.89
C GLU A 1048 25.78 -10.22 78.31
N ASN A 1049 25.20 -9.86 79.47
CA ASN A 1049 23.96 -10.48 79.95
C ASN A 1049 22.74 -10.13 79.07
N LYS A 1050 22.72 -8.93 78.48
CA LYS A 1050 21.70 -8.57 77.47
C LYS A 1050 21.86 -9.39 76.20
N LEU A 1051 23.08 -9.53 75.71
CA LEU A 1051 23.39 -10.26 74.49
C LEU A 1051 23.16 -11.77 74.66
N SER A 1052 23.55 -12.36 75.79
CA SER A 1052 23.37 -13.80 76.06
C SER A 1052 21.89 -14.18 76.18
N VAL A 1053 21.06 -13.38 76.86
CA VAL A 1053 19.61 -13.63 76.95
C VAL A 1053 18.93 -13.47 75.58
N LEU A 1054 19.33 -12.49 74.77
CA LEU A 1054 18.84 -12.38 73.39
C LEU A 1054 19.30 -13.54 72.50
N LEU A 1055 20.53 -14.03 72.66
CA LEU A 1055 21.05 -15.17 71.91
C LEU A 1055 20.34 -16.48 72.29
N VAL A 1056 20.07 -16.70 73.59
CA VAL A 1056 19.25 -17.84 74.05
C VAL A 1056 17.82 -17.73 73.54
N ALA A 1057 17.21 -16.54 73.53
CA ALA A 1057 15.88 -16.33 72.97
C ALA A 1057 15.85 -16.58 71.45
N ALA A 1058 16.87 -16.13 70.71
CA ALA A 1058 17.01 -16.38 69.27
C ALA A 1058 17.24 -17.87 68.97
N PHE A 1059 18.05 -18.57 69.78
CA PHE A 1059 18.26 -20.01 69.65
C PHE A 1059 16.99 -20.81 69.92
N ALA A 1060 16.23 -20.46 70.98
CA ALA A 1060 14.92 -21.05 71.25
C ALA A 1060 13.91 -20.77 70.12
N ALA A 1061 13.94 -19.57 69.53
CA ALA A 1061 13.13 -19.23 68.36
C ALA A 1061 13.49 -20.07 67.12
N VAL A 1062 14.79 -20.28 66.85
CA VAL A 1062 15.26 -21.15 65.76
C VAL A 1062 14.84 -22.61 65.98
N LEU A 1063 15.01 -23.15 67.20
CA LEU A 1063 14.55 -24.50 67.55
C LEU A 1063 13.02 -24.66 67.39
N TYR A 1064 12.24 -23.64 67.73
CA TYR A 1064 10.80 -23.65 67.47
C TYR A 1064 10.46 -23.55 65.98
N GLY A 1065 11.20 -22.74 65.21
CA GLY A 1065 11.04 -22.60 63.76
C GLY A 1065 11.35 -23.87 62.96
N LEU A 1066 12.18 -24.77 63.48
CA LEU A 1066 12.40 -26.11 62.93
C LEU A 1066 11.17 -27.03 63.12
N LYS A 1067 10.30 -26.74 64.09
CA LYS A 1067 9.03 -27.46 64.31
C LYS A 1067 7.85 -26.81 63.59
N ASP A 1068 7.73 -25.48 63.67
CA ASP A 1068 6.69 -24.70 62.99
C ASP A 1068 7.21 -23.30 62.61
N SER A 1069 7.69 -23.19 61.37
CA SER A 1069 8.17 -21.93 60.81
C SER A 1069 7.06 -20.87 60.61
N GLN A 1070 5.80 -21.30 60.40
CA GLN A 1070 4.68 -20.41 60.13
C GLN A 1070 4.16 -19.75 61.41
N SER A 1071 4.06 -20.51 62.50
CA SER A 1071 3.80 -19.97 63.84
C SER A 1071 4.95 -19.09 64.34
N LEU A 1072 6.22 -19.43 64.02
CA LEU A 1072 7.34 -18.55 64.32
C LEU A 1072 7.22 -17.20 63.60
N ALA A 1073 6.94 -17.19 62.29
CA ALA A 1073 6.78 -15.96 61.52
C ALA A 1073 5.65 -15.07 62.06
N ALA A 1074 4.50 -15.66 62.42
CA ALA A 1074 3.40 -14.95 63.06
C ALA A 1074 3.77 -14.39 64.44
N GLY A 1075 4.53 -15.15 65.24
CA GLY A 1075 5.08 -14.71 66.52
C GLY A 1075 6.03 -13.51 66.37
N LEU A 1076 7.00 -13.59 65.44
CA LEU A 1076 7.94 -12.50 65.16
C LEU A 1076 7.22 -11.22 64.70
N LEU A 1077 6.17 -11.35 63.87
CA LEU A 1077 5.33 -10.21 63.47
C LEU A 1077 4.63 -9.56 64.67
N ALA A 1078 4.11 -10.36 65.62
CA ALA A 1078 3.46 -9.86 66.83
C ALA A 1078 4.45 -9.24 67.84
N VAL A 1079 5.67 -9.76 67.92
CA VAL A 1079 6.76 -9.29 68.79
C VAL A 1079 7.40 -7.98 68.28
N ARG A 1080 7.34 -7.68 66.97
CA ARG A 1080 8.18 -6.65 66.32
C ARG A 1080 8.19 -5.27 66.99
N TYR A 1081 7.04 -4.79 67.48
CA TYR A 1081 6.93 -3.48 68.13
C TYR A 1081 7.60 -3.45 69.51
N GLY A 1082 7.58 -4.58 70.23
CA GLY A 1082 8.30 -4.76 71.48
C GLY A 1082 9.81 -4.86 71.27
N LEU A 1083 10.26 -5.45 70.16
CA LEU A 1083 11.69 -5.47 69.79
C LEU A 1083 12.21 -4.09 69.40
N THR A 1084 11.46 -3.29 68.63
CA THR A 1084 11.87 -1.91 68.31
C THR A 1084 11.87 -1.02 69.56
N PHE A 1085 10.91 -1.21 70.47
CA PHE A 1085 10.93 -0.57 71.79
C PHE A 1085 12.14 -0.97 72.64
N LEU A 1086 12.45 -2.28 72.72
CA LEU A 1086 13.59 -2.84 73.45
C LEU A 1086 14.91 -2.23 72.96
N LEU A 1087 15.13 -2.26 71.64
CA LEU A 1087 16.32 -1.69 71.01
C LEU A 1087 16.41 -0.17 71.25
N GLY A 1088 15.33 0.57 71.00
CA GLY A 1088 15.28 2.02 71.21
C GLY A 1088 15.58 2.41 72.66
N LEU A 1089 14.95 1.75 73.62
CA LEU A 1089 15.14 1.99 75.06
C LEU A 1089 16.59 1.75 75.51
N TRP A 1090 17.23 0.68 75.02
CA TRP A 1090 18.62 0.36 75.34
C TRP A 1090 19.62 1.32 74.65
N ILE A 1091 19.37 1.72 73.39
CA ILE A 1091 20.17 2.73 72.68
C ILE A 1091 20.10 4.08 73.40
N ILE A 1092 18.90 4.53 73.77
CA ILE A 1092 18.68 5.76 74.55
C ILE A 1092 19.48 5.70 75.86
N ARG A 1093 19.38 4.60 76.62
CA ARG A 1093 20.12 4.43 77.88
C ARG A 1093 21.64 4.43 77.66
N ALA A 1094 22.16 3.84 76.57
CA ALA A 1094 23.59 3.87 76.25
C ALA A 1094 24.10 5.28 75.92
N VAL A 1095 23.30 6.09 75.21
CA VAL A 1095 23.63 7.50 74.92
C VAL A 1095 23.64 8.36 76.20
N PHE A 1096 22.65 8.17 77.08
CA PHE A 1096 22.62 8.91 78.36
C PHE A 1096 23.71 8.46 79.35
N ALA A 1097 24.07 7.17 79.38
CA ALA A 1097 25.18 6.68 80.21
C ALA A 1097 26.53 7.33 79.81
N ARG A 1098 26.78 7.50 78.50
CA ARG A 1098 27.97 8.24 78.01
C ARG A 1098 27.99 9.70 78.44
N LYS A 1099 26.82 10.37 78.50
CA LYS A 1099 26.73 11.76 79.02
C LYS A 1099 27.01 11.86 80.52
N ALA A 1100 26.58 10.88 81.32
CA ALA A 1100 26.85 10.85 82.76
C ALA A 1100 28.37 10.74 83.04
N MET A 1101 29.07 9.86 82.33
CA MET A 1101 30.53 9.68 82.46
C MET A 1101 31.33 10.95 82.14
N ALA A 1102 30.89 11.74 81.15
CA ALA A 1102 31.54 13.00 80.78
C ALA A 1102 31.42 14.11 81.84
N ALA A 1103 30.36 14.09 82.66
CA ALA A 1103 30.14 15.13 83.67
C ALA A 1103 31.04 14.97 84.91
N THR A 1104 31.32 13.73 85.32
CA THR A 1104 32.09 13.45 86.55
C THR A 1104 33.58 13.81 86.42
N LEU A 1105 34.14 13.72 85.21
CA LEU A 1105 35.56 13.98 84.93
C LEU A 1105 36.01 15.43 85.14
N VAL A 1106 35.09 16.40 85.17
CA VAL A 1106 35.41 17.84 85.29
C VAL A 1106 35.60 18.28 86.76
N ALA A 1107 34.94 17.62 87.71
CA ALA A 1107 34.98 18.01 89.13
C ALA A 1107 36.18 17.45 89.91
N ALA A 1108 36.77 16.33 89.44
CA ALA A 1108 37.79 15.59 90.19
C ALA A 1108 39.21 16.20 90.15
N ALA A 1109 39.42 17.30 89.42
CA ALA A 1109 40.74 17.96 89.31
C ALA A 1109 41.16 18.75 90.57
N ALA A 1110 40.30 18.87 91.58
CA ALA A 1110 40.58 19.54 92.85
C ALA A 1110 41.27 18.63 93.90
N VAL A 1111 42.29 17.88 93.46
CA VAL A 1111 43.16 17.02 94.27
C VAL A 1111 44.07 17.96 95.12
N THR A 1112 44.41 17.72 96.40
CA THR A 1112 45.15 16.55 96.89
C THR A 1112 45.20 16.46 98.42
N THR A 1113 44.93 15.28 98.98
CA THR A 1113 45.67 14.72 100.13
C THR A 1113 45.50 13.19 100.19
N THR A 1114 46.61 12.45 100.00
CA THR A 1114 46.97 11.09 100.50
C THR A 1114 45.86 10.06 100.85
N ALA A 1115 45.93 8.76 100.48
CA ALA A 1115 46.85 7.94 99.67
C ALA A 1115 46.17 6.54 99.45
N PRO A 1116 46.86 5.44 99.06
CA PRO A 1116 47.17 5.10 97.67
C PRO A 1116 46.66 3.70 97.21
N ALA A 1117 47.02 3.33 95.97
CA ALA A 1117 47.08 1.97 95.35
C ALA A 1117 45.85 1.41 94.59
N GLY A 1118 46.13 0.86 93.39
CA GLY A 1118 45.27 -0.09 92.65
C GLY A 1118 44.58 0.45 91.38
N ALA A 1119 44.60 -0.34 90.30
CA ALA A 1119 43.79 -0.24 89.06
C ALA A 1119 43.93 1.07 88.22
N THR A 1120 44.53 1.03 87.02
CA THR A 1120 43.85 0.89 85.70
C THR A 1120 42.63 1.80 85.51
N SER A 1121 42.48 2.62 84.47
CA SER A 1121 43.12 2.65 83.13
C SER A 1121 43.42 4.14 82.76
N PRO A 1122 43.46 4.66 81.51
CA PRO A 1122 43.35 4.08 80.16
C PRO A 1122 44.51 4.49 79.21
N GLU A 1123 44.41 4.09 77.94
CA GLU A 1123 44.90 4.92 76.82
C GLU A 1123 43.89 4.86 75.65
N ALA A 1124 43.94 5.83 74.75
CA ALA A 1124 42.96 6.00 73.67
C ALA A 1124 43.56 6.70 72.45
N VAL A 1125 43.17 6.27 71.24
CA VAL A 1125 43.31 7.04 69.96
C VAL A 1125 44.79 7.18 69.52
N PRO A 1126 45.17 7.53 68.26
CA PRO A 1126 44.42 7.74 66.99
C PRO A 1126 44.81 6.75 65.87
N VAL A 1127 44.67 7.20 64.61
CA VAL A 1127 45.24 6.69 63.33
C VAL A 1127 44.35 5.63 62.66
N SER A 1128 43.56 5.92 61.62
CA SER A 1128 43.66 6.85 60.45
C SER A 1128 44.59 6.38 59.33
N THR A 1129 44.31 6.90 58.12
CA THR A 1129 45.25 7.02 56.99
C THR A 1129 45.92 5.74 56.46
N GLU A 1130 45.35 5.28 55.35
CA GLU A 1130 46.03 5.28 54.03
C GLU A 1130 46.92 4.12 53.54
N GLN A 1131 46.74 3.92 52.24
CA GLN A 1131 47.76 3.74 51.20
C GLN A 1131 48.36 2.35 50.88
N THR A 1132 48.28 2.09 49.57
CA THR A 1132 49.40 1.66 48.73
C THR A 1132 49.99 0.28 49.05
N ALA A 1133 49.33 -0.78 48.55
CA ALA A 1133 49.76 -1.43 47.29
C ALA A 1133 50.57 -2.72 47.62
N THR A 1134 50.96 -3.58 46.68
CA THR A 1134 51.07 -3.42 45.22
C THR A 1134 50.85 -4.77 44.51
N SER A 1135 50.89 -4.73 43.18
CA SER A 1135 51.59 -5.72 42.36
C SER A 1135 50.87 -7.05 42.08
N LEU A 1136 50.57 -7.22 40.79
CA LEU A 1136 50.87 -8.39 39.94
C LEU A 1136 50.57 -9.80 40.52
N LYS A 1137 49.65 -10.57 39.93
CA LYS A 1137 49.81 -11.23 38.61
C LYS A 1137 50.98 -12.24 38.63
N GLU A 1138 50.65 -13.53 38.48
CA GLU A 1138 51.40 -14.60 37.78
C GLU A 1138 52.86 -14.84 38.24
N PRO A 1139 53.19 -16.05 38.75
CA PRO A 1139 53.55 -17.09 37.78
C PRO A 1139 53.21 -18.55 38.17
N GLU A 1140 53.26 -19.41 37.13
CA GLU A 1140 53.87 -20.77 37.00
C GLU A 1140 53.93 -21.81 38.16
N ALA A 1141 54.03 -23.07 37.70
CA ALA A 1141 54.65 -24.24 38.36
C ALA A 1141 53.86 -24.99 39.47
N THR A 1142 53.91 -26.33 39.59
CA THR A 1142 54.42 -27.43 38.73
C THR A 1142 53.83 -28.77 39.21
N ASP A 1143 53.66 -29.73 38.27
CA ASP A 1143 53.72 -31.20 38.43
C ASP A 1143 52.72 -31.92 39.41
N ASP A 1144 52.40 -33.22 39.28
CA ASP A 1144 52.89 -34.22 38.30
C ASP A 1144 51.81 -35.27 37.91
N SER A 1145 51.92 -35.78 36.68
CA SER A 1145 51.46 -37.09 36.17
C SER A 1145 49.93 -37.38 36.10
N ALA A 1146 49.41 -38.13 35.12
CA ALA A 1146 50.07 -38.92 34.07
C ALA A 1146 49.29 -38.97 32.72
N ALA A 1147 50.05 -39.05 31.62
CA ALA A 1147 49.70 -39.70 30.34
C ALA A 1147 48.59 -39.10 29.44
N SER A 1148 48.85 -37.88 28.97
CA SER A 1148 48.46 -37.30 27.66
C SER A 1148 48.81 -38.19 26.43
N PRO A 1149 48.51 -37.80 25.15
CA PRO A 1149 47.79 -36.62 24.60
C PRO A 1149 46.59 -37.08 23.71
N THR A 1150 46.14 -36.60 22.52
CA THR A 1150 46.44 -35.56 21.47
C THR A 1150 45.18 -35.52 20.54
N GLU A 1151 44.77 -34.48 19.78
CA GLU A 1151 45.12 -33.04 19.74
C GLU A 1151 43.95 -32.17 19.15
N ASN A 1152 44.14 -31.46 18.01
CA ASN A 1152 43.29 -30.35 17.50
C ASN A 1152 42.50 -30.66 16.18
N PRO A 1153 41.51 -29.81 15.80
CA PRO A 1153 40.78 -29.85 14.52
C PRO A 1153 41.17 -28.70 13.52
N PRO A 1154 40.39 -28.38 12.46
CA PRO A 1154 40.61 -28.69 11.03
C PRO A 1154 41.18 -27.50 10.18
N PRO A 1155 41.60 -27.65 8.89
CA PRO A 1155 40.68 -27.51 7.72
C PRO A 1155 40.97 -28.47 6.51
N PRO A 1156 41.06 -28.09 5.18
CA PRO A 1156 40.10 -28.53 4.14
C PRO A 1156 40.74 -29.34 2.93
N PRO A 1157 40.03 -29.68 1.81
CA PRO A 1157 40.42 -30.67 0.77
C PRO A 1157 41.31 -30.05 -0.37
N PRO A 1158 41.69 -30.70 -1.51
CA PRO A 1158 41.27 -31.97 -2.20
C PRO A 1158 42.51 -32.87 -2.56
N PRO A 1159 42.66 -33.69 -3.66
CA PRO A 1159 41.80 -34.12 -4.80
C PRO A 1159 41.90 -35.65 -5.21
N GLU A 1160 41.57 -35.98 -6.48
CA GLU A 1160 41.92 -37.20 -7.27
C GLU A 1160 41.24 -38.56 -6.96
N THR A 1161 41.27 -39.57 -7.85
CA THR A 1161 40.61 -39.74 -9.19
C THR A 1161 40.76 -41.20 -9.67
N SER A 1162 39.76 -41.74 -10.38
CA SER A 1162 39.81 -43.03 -11.13
C SER A 1162 39.92 -44.31 -10.26
N SER A 1163 39.65 -45.55 -10.74
CA SER A 1163 39.37 -46.02 -12.11
C SER A 1163 38.47 -47.28 -12.14
N SER A 1164 37.79 -47.47 -13.28
CA SER A 1164 37.49 -48.74 -14.00
C SER A 1164 36.76 -49.93 -13.36
N ASP A 1165 35.75 -50.39 -14.13
CA ASP A 1165 35.37 -51.79 -14.43
C ASP A 1165 34.43 -52.58 -13.50
N GLU A 1166 33.61 -53.52 -14.00
CA GLU A 1166 32.84 -53.61 -15.28
C GLU A 1166 31.84 -54.78 -15.15
N SER A 1167 30.89 -54.88 -16.09
CA SER A 1167 30.19 -56.12 -16.49
C SER A 1167 29.14 -56.79 -15.57
N ARG A 1168 27.92 -56.86 -16.12
CA ARG A 1168 27.02 -58.04 -16.20
C ARG A 1168 26.86 -58.99 -14.99
N SER A 1169 25.66 -58.94 -14.40
CA SER A 1169 24.72 -60.08 -14.50
C SER A 1169 23.27 -59.58 -14.47
#